data_AF-A0A816C8W9-F1
#
_entry.id   AF-A0A816C8W9-F1
#
_cell.length_a   1.000
_cell.length_b   1.000
_cell.length_c   1.000
_cell.angle_alpha   90.00
_cell.angle_beta   90.00
_cell.angle_gamma   90.00
#
_symmetry.space_group_name_H-M   'P 1'
#
loop_
_entity.id
_entity.type
_entity.pdbx_description
1 polymer ?
#
loop_
_entity_poly.entity_id
_entity_poly.type
_entity_poly.pdbx_seq_one_letter_code
_entity_poly.pdbx_strand_id
1 'polypeptide(L)'
;MLNKYRNNAKFRNEDIAKSKIHMLNKYHNNSDFRDAYKERMKIHASNKYKSDKLIRLKRIERSLNWYRANNTAMRQHQRQLYNQHRRIIKKYIVIESHKCAAKHDDLYINNLNKFQQIIREGPDCICISCRLALFRNQVIPFVEEKYIKQNMPYEIKKHIQSYFNYSSSSQGKWICKLCSDKIKKRQMPSRTIVNKLKVCEVPFELKRLNNLEKHLIALRLPFMKIVNLTSGKLSSRLAQKGTKGPLHCVPSDVQDTVTALPRPVDKSMMVRLQLKRRLKYKAVWEEQLINPNDVRDALFILTKMHPAYKNIKINEIDENYLTSDQEKSYDNNIELVVEPMDVDTISEENLIEETEVSNEKRLKALALGDIDNTINSDEEINEDDKDIRTKYNIGTDSCTQPCDFNDFLVFDKEPCVLAPAEKNKLSSLLTDKTIEALAFPHLFPDGQGSYDEERETNLQWKEYCKARLFSSDSRFAADSSYIFYLQYLGDLKQVYSGINIAFRKKLPMSAKQSLDEMQMKFLMNKDMIYRHLQSVRGSPQYWHQRLKDLFGMTRQLGFPTFFITLSCADLRWKEFVDTFIRHTGLPVKESYTFEEKTKLLRANPVLAARLFERRFTSFMNLFIKGGAWCVGNVKDWFARIEMQLRGSPHSHMPIWVEGAPKYNGPQTDEKTREEIVKFCDKYITTRFPSLDEDAELHNSIKEVQTHSRNHSKRCLKNHKTLCVFGFPRAVSRRTFICEPIKVDNDEEKQRCKKIKEILTEM
;
A
#
# COMPACT_ATOMS: atom_id res chain seq x y z
N MET A 1 -54.68 25.07 -71.12
CA MET A 1 -53.22 25.22 -70.92
C MET A 1 -52.64 24.30 -69.85
N LEU A 2 -53.23 24.21 -68.64
CA LEU A 2 -52.72 23.38 -67.54
C LEU A 2 -52.55 21.88 -67.86
N ASN A 3 -53.47 21.27 -68.62
CA ASN A 3 -53.32 19.87 -69.06
C ASN A 3 -52.17 19.66 -70.07
N LYS A 4 -51.95 20.60 -70.99
CA LYS A 4 -50.80 20.57 -71.90
C LYS A 4 -49.47 20.76 -71.14
N TYR A 5 -49.47 21.60 -70.12
CA TYR A 5 -48.30 21.84 -69.27
C TYR A 5 -47.93 20.62 -68.42
N ARG A 6 -48.91 19.83 -67.93
CA ARG A 6 -48.63 18.60 -67.16
C ARG A 6 -48.17 17.42 -68.01
N ASN A 7 -48.62 17.34 -69.26
CA ASN A 7 -48.43 16.11 -70.04
C ASN A 7 -47.41 16.24 -71.18
N ASN A 8 -46.95 17.44 -71.53
CA ASN A 8 -45.99 17.64 -72.63
C ASN A 8 -44.70 18.33 -72.16
N ALA A 9 -43.61 17.56 -72.07
CA ALA A 9 -42.30 18.05 -71.61
C ALA A 9 -41.66 19.06 -72.58
N LYS A 10 -41.87 18.92 -73.90
CA LYS A 10 -41.37 19.90 -74.89
C LYS A 10 -42.05 21.26 -74.69
N PHE A 11 -43.38 21.26 -74.53
CA PHE A 11 -44.13 22.49 -74.30
C PHE A 11 -43.73 23.19 -72.99
N ARG A 12 -43.48 22.44 -71.90
CA ARG A 12 -42.92 23.01 -70.66
C ARG A 12 -41.56 23.64 -70.86
N ASN A 13 -40.65 22.94 -71.55
CA ASN A 13 -39.29 23.43 -71.74
C ASN A 13 -39.27 24.68 -72.63
N GLU A 14 -40.13 24.75 -73.65
CA GLU A 14 -40.31 25.93 -74.49
C GLU A 14 -40.92 27.11 -73.72
N ASP A 15 -41.92 26.87 -72.88
CA ASP A 15 -42.53 27.93 -72.06
C ASP A 15 -41.56 28.44 -70.98
N ILE A 16 -40.78 27.55 -70.36
CA ILE A 16 -39.68 27.91 -69.45
C ILE A 16 -38.60 28.71 -70.19
N ALA A 17 -38.25 28.34 -71.42
CA ALA A 17 -37.27 29.06 -72.23
C ALA A 17 -37.79 30.46 -72.61
N LYS A 18 -39.06 30.59 -73.03
CA LYS A 18 -39.70 31.88 -73.31
C LYS A 18 -39.80 32.74 -72.06
N SER A 19 -40.16 32.16 -70.92
CA SER A 19 -40.20 32.84 -69.62
C SER A 19 -38.82 33.31 -69.17
N LYS A 20 -37.77 32.50 -69.38
CA LYS A 20 -36.37 32.88 -69.11
C LYS A 20 -35.92 34.04 -70.00
N ILE A 21 -36.21 34.00 -71.30
CA ILE A 21 -35.88 35.08 -72.23
C ILE A 21 -36.63 36.36 -71.84
N HIS A 22 -37.92 36.26 -71.50
CA HIS A 22 -38.71 37.39 -71.02
C HIS A 22 -38.14 37.99 -69.72
N MET A 23 -37.74 37.14 -68.76
CA MET A 23 -37.10 37.57 -67.51
C MET A 23 -35.73 38.20 -67.74
N LEU A 24 -34.93 37.68 -68.67
CA LEU A 24 -33.64 38.27 -69.05
C LEU A 24 -33.82 39.64 -69.71
N ASN A 25 -34.74 39.75 -70.66
CA ASN A 25 -35.07 41.03 -71.29
C ASN A 25 -35.59 42.04 -70.27
N LYS A 26 -36.43 41.61 -69.32
CA LYS A 26 -36.92 42.46 -68.23
C LYS A 26 -35.79 42.87 -67.26
N TYR A 27 -34.81 42.00 -67.04
CA TYR A 27 -33.64 42.29 -66.19
C TYR A 27 -32.66 43.28 -66.86
N HIS A 28 -32.52 43.24 -68.19
CA HIS A 28 -31.65 44.18 -68.90
C HIS A 28 -32.30 45.55 -69.13
N ASN A 29 -33.61 45.58 -69.42
CA ASN A 29 -34.28 46.79 -69.88
C ASN A 29 -35.01 47.57 -68.77
N ASN A 30 -35.19 47.01 -67.57
CA ASN A 30 -35.87 47.68 -66.46
C ASN A 30 -34.97 47.73 -65.21
N SER A 31 -34.53 48.93 -64.83
CA SER A 31 -33.64 49.17 -63.69
C SER A 31 -34.25 48.70 -62.37
N ASP A 32 -35.52 49.02 -62.14
CA ASP A 32 -36.19 48.78 -60.87
C ASP A 32 -36.41 47.28 -60.65
N PHE A 33 -36.78 46.57 -61.73
CA PHE A 33 -36.88 45.11 -61.71
C PHE A 33 -35.52 44.46 -61.47
N ARG A 34 -34.46 44.94 -62.11
CA ARG A 34 -33.10 44.44 -61.95
C ARG A 34 -32.61 44.57 -60.52
N ASP A 35 -32.83 45.71 -59.88
CA ASP A 35 -32.35 45.96 -58.54
C ASP A 35 -33.19 45.21 -57.49
N ALA A 36 -34.53 45.17 -57.65
CA ALA A 36 -35.39 44.31 -56.83
C ALA A 36 -35.10 42.80 -57.00
N TYR A 37 -34.64 42.36 -58.18
CA TYR A 37 -34.22 40.99 -58.42
C TYR A 37 -32.88 40.68 -57.76
N LYS A 38 -31.89 41.57 -57.86
CA LYS A 38 -30.61 41.44 -57.15
C LYS A 38 -30.81 41.37 -55.64
N GLU A 39 -31.71 42.18 -55.10
CA GLU A 39 -32.00 42.23 -53.67
C GLU A 39 -32.68 40.94 -53.19
N ARG A 40 -33.67 40.43 -53.94
CA ARG A 40 -34.27 39.11 -53.69
C ARG A 40 -33.24 37.97 -53.79
N MET A 41 -32.35 38.01 -54.77
CA MET A 41 -31.29 37.00 -54.90
C MET A 41 -30.25 37.09 -53.78
N LYS A 42 -29.92 38.28 -53.28
CA LYS A 42 -29.07 38.47 -52.09
C LYS A 42 -29.70 37.84 -50.86
N ILE A 43 -31.00 38.07 -50.62
CA ILE A 43 -31.75 37.49 -49.50
C ILE A 43 -31.80 35.96 -49.64
N HIS A 44 -32.11 35.46 -50.85
CA HIS A 44 -32.16 34.01 -51.12
C HIS A 44 -30.80 33.34 -50.91
N ALA A 45 -29.71 33.93 -51.40
CA ALA A 45 -28.36 33.44 -51.20
C ALA A 45 -27.93 33.47 -49.72
N SER A 46 -28.33 34.50 -48.97
CA SER A 46 -28.09 34.62 -47.52
C SER A 46 -28.82 33.51 -46.75
N ASN A 47 -30.09 33.27 -47.07
CA ASN A 47 -30.87 32.21 -46.44
C ASN A 47 -30.32 30.82 -46.76
N LYS A 48 -29.92 30.58 -48.02
CA LYS A 48 -29.33 29.31 -48.45
C LYS A 48 -27.96 29.05 -47.81
N TYR A 49 -27.16 30.11 -47.60
CA TYR A 49 -25.92 30.05 -46.82
C TYR A 49 -26.17 29.79 -45.33
N LYS A 50 -27.34 30.19 -44.78
CA LYS A 50 -27.74 29.90 -43.40
C LYS A 50 -28.19 28.46 -43.20
N SER A 51 -28.95 27.90 -44.13
CA SER A 51 -29.59 26.59 -44.00
C SER A 51 -28.74 25.41 -44.51
N ASP A 52 -27.91 25.59 -45.55
CA ASP A 52 -27.23 24.49 -46.23
C ASP A 52 -25.72 24.46 -45.93
N LYS A 53 -25.29 23.46 -45.16
CA LYS A 53 -23.90 23.25 -44.73
C LYS A 53 -22.93 23.06 -45.90
N LEU A 54 -23.38 22.45 -47.00
CA LEU A 54 -22.54 22.10 -48.16
C LEU A 54 -22.24 23.33 -49.04
N ILE A 55 -23.23 24.22 -49.20
CA ILE A 55 -23.05 25.51 -49.88
C ILE A 55 -22.15 26.44 -49.06
N ARG A 56 -22.28 26.40 -47.72
CA ARG A 56 -21.40 27.16 -46.83
C ARG A 56 -19.93 26.72 -46.96
N LEU A 57 -19.67 25.42 -47.00
CA LEU A 57 -18.32 24.87 -47.19
C LEU A 57 -17.74 25.20 -48.57
N LYS A 58 -18.50 25.05 -49.66
CA LYS A 58 -18.03 25.41 -51.02
C LYS A 58 -17.72 26.91 -51.19
N ARG A 59 -18.47 27.78 -50.50
CA ARG A 59 -18.19 29.23 -50.51
C ARG A 59 -16.93 29.55 -49.71
N ILE A 60 -16.74 28.90 -48.55
CA ILE A 60 -15.51 29.01 -47.75
C ILE A 60 -14.30 28.50 -48.55
N GLU A 61 -14.43 27.40 -49.28
CA GLU A 61 -13.37 26.84 -50.13
C GLU A 61 -13.01 27.75 -51.32
N ARG A 62 -14.00 28.30 -52.04
CA ARG A 62 -13.74 29.29 -53.09
C ARG A 62 -13.08 30.55 -52.55
N SER A 63 -13.52 31.01 -51.38
CA SER A 63 -12.90 32.14 -50.70
C SER A 63 -11.45 31.82 -50.32
N LEU A 64 -11.20 30.65 -49.72
CA LEU A 64 -9.86 30.17 -49.37
C LEU A 64 -8.95 30.05 -50.60
N ASN A 65 -9.46 29.58 -51.73
CA ASN A 65 -8.67 29.45 -52.96
C ASN A 65 -8.39 30.82 -53.60
N TRP A 66 -9.33 31.76 -53.55
CA TRP A 66 -9.10 33.16 -53.96
C TRP A 66 -8.07 33.85 -53.04
N TYR A 67 -8.14 33.61 -51.72
CA TYR A 67 -7.21 34.16 -50.73
C TYR A 67 -5.83 33.49 -50.73
N ARG A 68 -5.72 32.23 -51.17
CA ARG A 68 -4.43 31.54 -51.41
C ARG A 68 -3.67 32.12 -52.60
N ALA A 69 -4.39 32.62 -53.60
CA ALA A 69 -3.82 33.19 -54.82
C ALA A 69 -3.32 34.65 -54.63
N ASN A 70 -3.93 35.43 -53.73
CA ASN A 70 -3.70 36.89 -53.63
C ASN A 70 -3.15 37.37 -52.27
N ASN A 71 -1.86 37.08 -52.04
CA ASN A 71 -0.91 37.99 -51.38
C ASN A 71 -0.62 37.85 -49.87
N THR A 72 0.66 38.03 -49.55
CA THR A 72 1.40 37.71 -48.32
C THR A 72 1.27 38.74 -47.17
N ALA A 73 0.54 39.84 -47.36
CA ALA A 73 0.53 40.98 -46.44
C ALA A 73 -0.52 40.91 -45.28
N MET A 74 -1.44 39.94 -45.29
CA MET A 74 -2.60 39.91 -44.36
C MET A 74 -2.52 38.88 -43.22
N ARG A 75 -1.30 38.41 -42.86
CA ARG A 75 -1.10 37.38 -41.81
C ARG A 75 -1.46 37.82 -40.38
N GLN A 76 -1.38 39.12 -40.06
CA GLN A 76 -1.66 39.62 -38.69
C GLN A 76 -3.16 39.69 -38.37
N HIS A 77 -3.98 40.16 -39.31
CA HIS A 77 -5.44 40.21 -39.14
C HIS A 77 -6.06 38.80 -39.12
N GLN A 78 -5.49 37.86 -39.88
CA GLN A 78 -5.84 36.44 -39.84
C GLN A 78 -5.57 35.79 -38.47
N ARG A 79 -4.48 36.14 -37.79
CA ARG A 79 -4.20 35.67 -36.42
C ARG A 79 -5.21 36.22 -35.41
N GLN A 80 -5.64 37.47 -35.55
CA GLN A 80 -6.64 38.08 -34.67
C GLN A 80 -8.04 37.45 -34.86
N LEU A 81 -8.49 37.27 -36.11
CA LEU A 81 -9.77 36.61 -36.41
C LEU A 81 -9.75 35.13 -36.03
N TYR A 82 -8.66 34.39 -36.30
CA TYR A 82 -8.51 33.01 -35.83
C TYR A 82 -8.53 32.92 -34.30
N ASN A 83 -7.90 33.86 -33.59
CA ASN A 83 -7.95 33.90 -32.12
C ASN A 83 -9.35 34.27 -31.58
N GLN A 84 -10.09 35.15 -32.25
CA GLN A 84 -11.49 35.45 -31.90
C GLN A 84 -12.42 34.27 -32.19
N HIS A 85 -12.33 33.64 -33.36
CA HIS A 85 -13.09 32.44 -33.70
C HIS A 85 -12.71 31.24 -32.81
N ARG A 86 -11.43 31.08 -32.43
CA ARG A 86 -10.98 30.08 -31.45
C ARG A 86 -11.55 30.35 -30.06
N ARG A 87 -11.68 31.62 -29.64
CA ARG A 87 -12.34 31.99 -28.37
C ARG A 87 -13.84 31.70 -28.41
N ILE A 88 -14.51 31.96 -29.53
CA ILE A 88 -15.95 31.69 -29.71
C ILE A 88 -16.21 30.18 -29.79
N ILE A 89 -15.40 29.42 -30.53
CA ILE A 89 -15.47 27.95 -30.61
C ILE A 89 -15.13 27.32 -29.25
N LYS A 90 -14.11 27.82 -28.53
CA LYS A 90 -13.86 27.42 -27.13
C LYS A 90 -15.07 27.72 -26.25
N LYS A 91 -15.65 28.92 -26.30
CA LYS A 91 -16.87 29.27 -25.54
C LYS A 91 -18.04 28.34 -25.89
N TYR A 92 -18.25 28.02 -27.16
CA TYR A 92 -19.38 27.19 -27.61
C TYR A 92 -19.19 25.71 -27.24
N ILE A 93 -17.97 25.17 -27.39
CA ILE A 93 -17.62 23.80 -26.93
C ILE A 93 -17.72 23.71 -25.40
N VAL A 94 -17.27 24.74 -24.69
CA VAL A 94 -17.39 24.86 -23.23
C VAL A 94 -18.88 24.92 -22.84
N ILE A 95 -19.71 25.73 -23.47
CA ILE A 95 -21.15 25.86 -23.18
C ILE A 95 -21.95 24.60 -23.54
N GLU A 96 -21.68 23.91 -24.66
CA GLU A 96 -22.30 22.61 -24.98
C GLU A 96 -21.79 21.48 -24.08
N SER A 97 -20.50 21.48 -23.71
CA SER A 97 -20.00 20.57 -22.67
C SER A 97 -20.69 20.82 -21.34
N HIS A 98 -20.95 22.08 -20.96
CA HIS A 98 -21.58 22.43 -19.68
C HIS A 98 -23.07 22.06 -19.60
N LYS A 99 -23.80 21.86 -20.70
CA LYS A 99 -25.23 21.48 -20.61
C LYS A 99 -25.47 19.99 -20.32
N CYS A 100 -24.58 19.10 -20.77
CA CYS A 100 -24.54 17.69 -20.33
C CYS A 100 -23.62 17.48 -19.11
N ALA A 101 -22.58 18.31 -18.95
CA ALA A 101 -21.69 18.26 -17.81
C ALA A 101 -22.32 18.85 -16.54
N ALA A 102 -23.23 19.83 -16.56
CA ALA A 102 -23.80 20.40 -15.33
C ALA A 102 -24.42 19.35 -14.38
N LYS A 103 -25.18 18.38 -14.90
CA LYS A 103 -25.73 17.28 -14.06
C LYS A 103 -24.67 16.28 -13.58
N HIS A 104 -23.59 16.11 -14.35
CA HIS A 104 -22.50 15.18 -14.06
C HIS A 104 -21.45 15.81 -13.12
N ASP A 105 -21.26 17.13 -13.24
CA ASP A 105 -20.46 18.01 -12.40
C ASP A 105 -21.13 18.16 -11.04
N ASP A 106 -22.46 18.36 -10.98
CA ASP A 106 -23.19 18.40 -9.70
C ASP A 106 -23.06 17.08 -8.92
N LEU A 107 -23.18 15.93 -9.61
CA LEU A 107 -22.97 14.62 -9.00
C LEU A 107 -21.50 14.42 -8.58
N TYR A 108 -20.56 14.84 -9.42
CA TYR A 108 -19.13 14.78 -9.12
C TYR A 108 -18.79 15.62 -7.88
N ILE A 109 -19.25 16.87 -7.81
CA ILE A 109 -19.04 17.78 -6.68
C ILE A 109 -19.71 17.23 -5.41
N ASN A 110 -20.92 16.69 -5.51
CA ASN A 110 -21.57 16.03 -4.38
C ASN A 110 -20.76 14.81 -3.90
N ASN A 111 -20.29 13.97 -4.83
CA ASN A 111 -19.44 12.82 -4.52
C ASN A 111 -18.08 13.24 -3.94
N LEU A 112 -17.51 14.37 -4.40
CA LEU A 112 -16.30 14.96 -3.86
C LEU A 112 -16.50 15.44 -2.43
N ASN A 113 -17.57 16.17 -2.15
CA ASN A 113 -17.93 16.61 -0.80
C ASN A 113 -18.13 15.41 0.14
N LYS A 114 -18.86 14.38 -0.31
CA LYS A 114 -19.03 13.13 0.44
C LYS A 114 -17.69 12.42 0.67
N PHE A 115 -16.83 12.37 -0.34
CA PHE A 115 -15.51 11.75 -0.22
C PHE A 115 -14.64 12.49 0.80
N GLN A 116 -14.61 13.82 0.74
CA GLN A 116 -13.89 14.67 1.70
C GLN A 116 -14.40 14.49 3.13
N GLN A 117 -15.71 14.33 3.33
CA GLN A 117 -16.28 13.99 4.64
C GLN A 117 -15.81 12.59 5.10
N ILE A 118 -15.89 11.58 4.23
CA ILE A 118 -15.51 10.20 4.57
C ILE A 118 -14.02 10.08 4.93
N ILE A 119 -13.12 10.80 4.26
CA ILE A 119 -11.67 10.71 4.55
C ILE A 119 -11.26 11.44 5.84
N ARG A 120 -12.07 12.41 6.30
CA ARG A 120 -11.87 13.11 7.58
C ARG A 120 -12.33 12.25 8.77
N GLU A 121 -13.26 11.32 8.54
CA GLU A 121 -13.76 10.42 9.58
C GLU A 121 -12.75 9.34 9.94
N GLY A 122 -12.32 9.33 11.21
CA GLY A 122 -11.54 8.25 11.80
C GLY A 122 -12.42 7.13 12.36
N PRO A 123 -11.85 5.99 12.77
CA PRO A 123 -12.56 4.95 13.50
C PRO A 123 -12.78 5.35 14.98
N ASP A 124 -13.37 6.52 15.22
CA ASP A 124 -13.50 7.14 16.55
C ASP A 124 -14.67 6.56 17.38
N CYS A 125 -15.59 5.83 16.73
CA CYS A 125 -16.78 5.29 17.39
C CYS A 125 -16.47 3.94 18.06
N ILE A 126 -16.49 3.90 19.39
CA ILE A 126 -16.21 2.68 20.17
C ILE A 126 -17.51 1.91 20.43
N CYS A 127 -17.57 0.64 20.01
CA CYS A 127 -18.73 -0.21 20.29
C CYS A 127 -18.78 -0.60 21.78
N ILE A 128 -19.93 -0.43 22.44
CA ILE A 128 -20.09 -0.75 23.87
C ILE A 128 -19.93 -2.26 24.18
N SER A 129 -20.37 -3.14 23.26
CA SER A 129 -20.36 -4.59 23.48
C SER A 129 -19.00 -5.25 23.17
N CYS A 130 -18.33 -4.85 22.08
CA CYS A 130 -17.07 -5.47 21.64
C CYS A 130 -15.85 -4.56 21.72
N ARG A 131 -16.02 -3.30 22.16
CA ARG A 131 -14.94 -2.30 22.32
C ARG A 131 -14.08 -2.03 21.08
N LEU A 132 -14.55 -2.43 19.91
CA LEU A 132 -13.92 -2.14 18.62
C LEU A 132 -14.03 -0.64 18.32
N ALA A 133 -12.93 -0.03 17.91
CA ALA A 133 -12.85 1.30 17.31
C ALA A 133 -13.31 1.22 15.85
N LEU A 134 -14.45 1.81 15.51
CA LEU A 134 -15.15 1.65 14.23
C LEU A 134 -15.48 2.99 13.60
N PHE A 135 -15.69 2.97 12.28
CA PHE A 135 -16.14 4.16 11.54
C PHE A 135 -17.63 4.44 11.81
N ARG A 136 -18.04 5.71 11.64
CA ARG A 136 -19.41 6.15 11.92
C ARG A 136 -20.49 5.35 11.18
N ASN A 137 -20.21 4.93 9.94
CA ASN A 137 -21.11 4.12 9.11
C ASN A 137 -21.28 2.66 9.58
N GLN A 138 -20.42 2.17 10.47
CA GLN A 138 -20.44 0.80 11.00
C GLN A 138 -21.21 0.68 12.32
N VAL A 139 -21.57 1.80 12.93
CA VAL A 139 -22.22 1.88 14.25
C VAL A 139 -23.61 2.52 14.18
N ILE A 140 -24.39 2.25 15.21
CA ILE A 140 -25.73 2.80 15.46
C ILE A 140 -25.72 3.39 16.89
N PRO A 141 -26.44 4.50 17.17
CA PRO A 141 -26.61 4.97 18.53
C PRO A 141 -27.22 3.87 19.40
N PHE A 142 -26.62 3.63 20.57
CA PHE A 142 -27.12 2.64 21.51
C PHE A 142 -28.22 3.26 22.38
N VAL A 143 -29.43 2.69 22.30
CA VAL A 143 -30.59 3.07 23.12
C VAL A 143 -31.08 1.81 23.84
N GLU A 144 -31.02 1.84 25.17
CA GLU A 144 -31.24 0.69 26.05
C GLU A 144 -32.62 0.03 25.84
N GLU A 145 -33.67 0.84 25.80
CA GLU A 145 -35.06 0.43 25.61
C GLU A 145 -35.29 -0.42 24.35
N LYS A 146 -34.45 -0.25 23.32
CA LYS A 146 -34.55 -1.03 22.08
C LYS A 146 -34.08 -2.47 22.24
N TYR A 147 -33.28 -2.76 23.25
CA TYR A 147 -32.64 -4.07 23.44
C TYR A 147 -33.16 -4.82 24.68
N ILE A 148 -33.58 -4.11 25.73
CA ILE A 148 -34.17 -4.73 26.93
C ILE A 148 -35.69 -4.84 26.75
N LYS A 149 -36.17 -6.02 26.34
CA LYS A 149 -37.61 -6.36 26.31
C LYS A 149 -37.94 -7.35 27.43
N GLN A 150 -39.20 -7.36 27.89
CA GLN A 150 -39.67 -8.16 29.03
C GLN A 150 -39.37 -9.67 28.91
N ASN A 151 -39.19 -10.22 27.70
CA ASN A 151 -39.00 -11.66 27.45
C ASN A 151 -37.59 -12.01 26.92
N MET A 152 -36.55 -11.35 27.43
CA MET A 152 -35.14 -11.60 27.09
C MET A 152 -34.51 -12.65 28.03
N PRO A 153 -33.67 -13.58 27.52
CA PRO A 153 -32.90 -14.50 28.36
C PRO A 153 -32.09 -13.74 29.42
N TYR A 154 -32.08 -14.27 30.65
CA TYR A 154 -31.47 -13.63 31.82
C TYR A 154 -29.98 -13.34 31.61
N GLU A 155 -29.27 -14.25 30.95
CA GLU A 155 -27.85 -14.17 30.61
C GLU A 155 -27.59 -12.96 29.72
N ILE A 156 -28.40 -12.77 28.67
CA ILE A 156 -28.25 -11.64 27.74
C ILE A 156 -28.63 -10.33 28.43
N LYS A 157 -29.64 -10.34 29.31
CA LYS A 157 -30.01 -9.17 30.11
C LYS A 157 -28.87 -8.75 31.04
N LYS A 158 -28.26 -9.69 31.76
CA LYS A 158 -27.07 -9.49 32.60
C LYS A 158 -25.87 -9.00 31.78
N HIS A 159 -25.68 -9.51 30.56
CA HIS A 159 -24.62 -9.06 29.65
C HIS A 159 -24.85 -7.62 29.18
N ILE A 160 -26.05 -7.26 28.73
CA ILE A 160 -26.39 -5.88 28.37
C ILE A 160 -26.15 -4.97 29.57
N GLN A 161 -26.52 -5.43 30.77
CA GLN A 161 -26.31 -4.71 32.01
C GLN A 161 -24.82 -4.49 32.34
N SER A 162 -23.97 -5.48 32.08
CA SER A 162 -22.52 -5.37 32.29
C SER A 162 -21.83 -4.33 31.40
N TYR A 163 -22.46 -3.95 30.28
CA TYR A 163 -21.92 -2.93 29.38
C TYR A 163 -22.08 -1.50 29.92
N PHE A 164 -23.01 -1.26 30.86
CA PHE A 164 -23.32 0.10 31.34
C PHE A 164 -22.24 0.70 32.24
N ASN A 165 -21.44 -0.13 32.91
CA ASN A 165 -20.33 0.33 33.75
C ASN A 165 -19.14 0.85 32.91
N TYR A 166 -19.17 0.68 31.59
CA TYR A 166 -18.13 1.21 30.71
C TYR A 166 -18.48 2.63 30.29
N SER A 167 -17.65 3.57 30.73
CA SER A 167 -17.79 5.00 30.44
C SER A 167 -17.82 5.27 28.93
N SER A 168 -18.68 6.22 28.57
CA SER A 168 -18.88 6.67 27.21
C SER A 168 -17.65 7.47 26.78
N SER A 169 -17.26 7.35 25.51
CA SER A 169 -16.43 8.40 24.92
C SER A 169 -17.21 9.72 24.92
N SER A 170 -16.51 10.85 24.82
CA SER A 170 -17.11 12.19 24.69
C SER A 170 -18.11 12.35 23.53
N GLN A 171 -18.24 11.34 22.67
CA GLN A 171 -19.05 11.33 21.44
C GLN A 171 -20.33 10.46 21.54
N GLY A 172 -20.71 9.97 22.73
CA GLY A 172 -21.93 9.21 22.97
C GLY A 172 -21.78 7.67 22.95
N LYS A 173 -22.86 6.96 23.28
CA LYS A 173 -22.88 5.48 23.36
C LYS A 173 -23.18 4.87 21.99
N TRP A 174 -22.24 4.08 21.46
CA TRP A 174 -22.34 3.44 20.14
C TRP A 174 -22.38 1.92 20.24
N ILE A 175 -23.10 1.27 19.32
CA ILE A 175 -23.08 -0.17 19.13
C ILE A 175 -22.86 -0.51 17.65
N CYS A 176 -21.97 -1.47 17.37
CA CYS A 176 -21.73 -1.90 15.99
C CYS A 176 -22.94 -2.69 15.44
N LYS A 177 -23.17 -2.57 14.13
CA LYS A 177 -24.28 -3.26 13.43
C LYS A 177 -24.30 -4.77 13.74
N LEU A 178 -23.14 -5.43 13.68
CA LEU A 178 -23.02 -6.87 13.94
C LEU A 178 -23.40 -7.28 15.38
N CYS A 179 -22.98 -6.52 16.39
CA CYS A 179 -23.38 -6.80 17.78
C CYS A 179 -24.86 -6.52 17.97
N SER A 180 -25.36 -5.40 17.43
CA SER A 180 -26.79 -5.06 17.47
C SER A 180 -27.65 -6.17 16.87
N ASP A 181 -27.26 -6.70 15.71
CA ASP A 181 -28.03 -7.74 15.02
C ASP A 181 -28.04 -9.06 15.79
N LYS A 182 -26.91 -9.47 16.38
CA LYS A 182 -26.85 -10.67 17.23
C LYS A 182 -27.69 -10.51 18.51
N ILE A 183 -27.62 -9.35 19.18
CA ILE A 183 -28.41 -9.08 20.39
C ILE A 183 -29.90 -9.06 20.07
N LYS A 184 -30.32 -8.43 18.96
CA LYS A 184 -31.73 -8.45 18.50
C LYS A 184 -32.24 -9.87 18.23
N LYS A 185 -31.35 -10.76 17.76
CA LYS A 185 -31.62 -12.19 17.56
C LYS A 185 -31.53 -13.02 18.85
N ARG A 186 -31.35 -12.39 20.01
CA ARG A 186 -31.18 -13.07 21.31
C ARG A 186 -29.97 -14.03 21.33
N GLN A 187 -28.87 -13.64 20.67
CA GLN A 187 -27.62 -14.38 20.64
C GLN A 187 -26.48 -13.52 21.18
N MET A 188 -25.57 -14.12 21.96
CA MET A 188 -24.38 -13.41 22.43
C MET A 188 -23.41 -13.12 21.27
N PRO A 189 -22.95 -11.87 21.10
CA PRO A 189 -21.94 -11.56 20.10
C PRO A 189 -20.60 -12.23 20.42
N SER A 190 -20.09 -13.05 19.49
CA SER A 190 -18.79 -13.76 19.63
C SER A 190 -17.62 -12.86 20.05
N ARG A 191 -17.58 -11.61 19.55
CA ARG A 191 -16.51 -10.63 19.83
C ARG A 191 -16.76 -9.77 21.08
N THR A 192 -17.75 -10.08 21.91
CA THR A 192 -18.05 -9.26 23.07
C THR A 192 -16.99 -9.40 24.17
N ILE A 193 -16.78 -8.34 24.94
CA ILE A 193 -15.84 -8.35 26.08
C ILE A 193 -16.16 -9.44 27.11
N VAL A 194 -17.45 -9.74 27.29
CA VAL A 194 -17.92 -10.75 28.25
C VAL A 194 -17.58 -12.17 27.80
N ASN A 195 -17.38 -12.40 26.49
CA ASN A 195 -16.93 -13.66 25.93
C ASN A 195 -15.39 -13.79 26.05
N LYS A 196 -14.84 -13.44 27.23
CA LYS A 196 -13.41 -13.53 27.56
C LYS A 196 -12.52 -12.77 26.56
N LEU A 197 -12.91 -11.54 26.26
CA LEU A 197 -12.14 -10.60 25.42
C LEU A 197 -11.90 -9.26 26.12
N LYS A 198 -12.35 -9.13 27.38
CA LYS A 198 -12.00 -7.99 28.22
C LYS A 198 -10.48 -7.90 28.33
N VAL A 199 -9.97 -6.68 28.22
CA VAL A 199 -8.55 -6.37 28.32
C VAL A 199 -8.32 -5.75 29.69
N CYS A 200 -7.35 -6.25 30.45
CA CYS A 200 -6.92 -5.65 31.71
C CYS A 200 -6.05 -4.40 31.45
N GLU A 201 -6.00 -3.47 32.40
CA GLU A 201 -5.08 -2.34 32.29
C GLU A 201 -3.63 -2.83 32.41
N VAL A 202 -2.73 -2.35 31.55
CA VAL A 202 -1.29 -2.69 31.67
C VAL A 202 -0.70 -1.90 32.84
N PRO A 203 -0.08 -2.57 33.82
CA PRO A 203 0.73 -1.95 34.87
C PRO A 203 1.82 -1.03 34.30
N PHE A 204 2.22 -0.02 35.06
CA PHE A 204 3.22 0.96 34.61
C PHE A 204 4.58 0.30 34.34
N GLU A 205 4.95 -0.67 35.17
CA GLU A 205 6.18 -1.45 35.12
C GLU A 205 6.31 -2.20 33.78
N LEU A 206 5.21 -2.74 33.25
CA LEU A 206 5.18 -3.41 31.95
C LEU A 206 5.13 -2.43 30.76
N LYS A 207 4.58 -1.23 30.95
CA LYS A 207 4.50 -0.20 29.90
C LYS A 207 5.86 0.42 29.58
N ARG A 208 6.72 0.60 30.59
CA ARG A 208 8.04 1.24 30.42
C ARG A 208 9.09 0.36 29.74
N LEU A 209 8.88 -0.97 29.72
CA LEU A 209 9.86 -1.91 29.17
C LEU A 209 10.15 -1.68 27.68
N ASN A 210 11.42 -1.78 27.32
CA ASN A 210 11.86 -1.88 25.94
C ASN A 210 11.57 -3.26 25.33
N ASN A 211 11.93 -3.49 24.06
CA ASN A 211 11.60 -4.76 23.38
C ASN A 211 12.39 -5.93 23.95
N LEU A 212 13.67 -5.73 24.24
CA LEU A 212 14.53 -6.77 24.80
C LEU A 212 14.10 -7.17 26.22
N GLU A 213 13.76 -6.20 27.06
CA GLU A 213 13.23 -6.42 28.41
C GLU A 213 11.91 -7.20 28.38
N LYS A 214 11.01 -6.90 27.42
CA LYS A 214 9.79 -7.69 27.19
C LYS A 214 10.09 -9.14 26.83
N HIS A 215 11.15 -9.39 26.07
CA HIS A 215 11.60 -10.75 25.76
C HIS A 215 12.18 -11.46 27.00
N LEU A 216 12.91 -10.75 27.86
CA LEU A 216 13.50 -11.34 29.09
C LEU A 216 12.44 -11.84 30.08
N ILE A 217 11.30 -11.17 30.17
CA ILE A 217 10.19 -11.58 31.05
C ILE A 217 9.26 -12.64 30.42
N ALA A 218 9.41 -12.95 29.13
CA ALA A 218 8.51 -13.86 28.43
C ALA A 218 8.86 -15.33 28.69
N LEU A 219 7.88 -16.12 29.16
CA LEU A 219 8.03 -17.57 29.37
C LEU A 219 8.11 -18.37 28.05
N ARG A 220 7.74 -17.74 26.94
CA ARG A 220 7.89 -18.28 25.57
C ARG A 220 8.52 -17.20 24.69
N LEU A 221 9.67 -17.47 24.10
CA LEU A 221 10.34 -16.53 23.18
C LEU A 221 9.87 -16.76 21.74
N PRO A 222 9.16 -15.81 21.11
CA PRO A 222 8.79 -15.89 19.70
C PRO A 222 9.95 -15.43 18.81
N PHE A 223 10.92 -16.30 18.56
CA PHE A 223 12.02 -16.06 17.63
C PHE A 223 11.49 -15.84 16.20
N MET A 224 11.52 -14.59 15.76
CA MET A 224 11.23 -14.17 14.40
C MET A 224 12.28 -13.17 13.91
N LYS A 225 12.49 -13.08 12.60
CA LYS A 225 13.40 -12.09 12.00
C LYS A 225 12.59 -10.92 11.45
N ILE A 226 12.59 -9.82 12.20
CA ILE A 226 12.01 -8.55 11.78
C ILE A 226 13.08 -7.77 11.02
N VAL A 227 12.76 -7.35 9.80
CA VAL A 227 13.64 -6.58 8.91
C VAL A 227 13.11 -5.17 8.74
N ASN A 228 14.01 -4.20 8.61
CA ASN A 228 13.63 -2.83 8.28
C ASN A 228 13.58 -2.65 6.76
N LEU A 229 12.42 -2.25 6.25
CA LEU A 229 12.18 -1.91 4.86
C LEU A 229 12.65 -0.47 4.63
N THR A 230 13.91 -0.30 4.24
CA THR A 230 14.50 1.02 3.98
C THR A 230 14.18 1.51 2.57
N SER A 231 13.91 2.81 2.43
CA SER A 231 14.02 3.52 1.15
C SER A 231 15.07 4.63 1.26
N GLY A 232 16.33 4.32 0.95
CA GLY A 232 17.41 5.33 0.91
C GLY A 232 17.80 5.90 2.28
N LYS A 233 18.23 7.17 2.30
CA LYS A 233 18.87 7.92 3.41
C LYS A 233 18.07 8.05 4.73
N LEU A 234 16.94 7.35 4.88
CA LEU A 234 16.18 7.37 6.13
C LEU A 234 16.93 6.59 7.22
N SER A 235 16.99 7.14 8.43
CA SER A 235 17.51 6.43 9.60
C SER A 235 16.82 5.07 9.75
N SER A 236 17.58 4.02 10.08
CA SER A 236 17.06 2.67 10.37
C SER A 236 15.92 2.70 11.41
N ARG A 237 15.97 3.67 12.32
CA ARG A 237 14.95 3.94 13.35
C ARG A 237 13.57 4.31 12.77
N LEU A 238 13.53 4.88 11.57
CA LEU A 238 12.31 5.37 10.92
C LEU A 238 11.79 4.44 9.80
N ALA A 239 12.54 3.42 9.40
CA ALA A 239 12.18 2.46 8.33
C ALA A 239 11.09 1.44 8.73
N GLN A 240 10.02 1.31 7.94
CA GLN A 240 8.91 0.39 8.25
C GLN A 240 9.40 -1.05 8.48
N LYS A 241 8.70 -1.82 9.32
CA LYS A 241 9.10 -3.20 9.64
C LYS A 241 8.45 -4.20 8.70
N GLY A 242 9.19 -5.26 8.36
CA GLY A 242 8.72 -6.48 7.69
C GLY A 242 9.20 -7.71 8.44
N THR A 243 8.76 -8.90 8.04
CA THR A 243 9.20 -10.18 8.62
C THR A 243 9.77 -11.10 7.53
N LYS A 244 10.80 -11.89 7.86
CA LYS A 244 11.42 -12.87 6.94
C LYS A 244 11.62 -14.21 7.67
N GLY A 245 11.26 -15.30 7.00
CA GLY A 245 11.49 -16.65 7.50
C GLY A 245 10.47 -17.15 8.53
N PRO A 246 10.72 -18.31 9.15
CA PRO A 246 9.80 -18.93 10.09
C PRO A 246 9.79 -18.22 11.45
N LEU A 247 8.64 -18.35 12.13
CA LEU A 247 8.49 -18.02 13.54
C LEU A 247 8.62 -19.30 14.36
N HIS A 248 9.46 -19.26 15.39
CA HIS A 248 9.63 -20.33 16.35
C HIS A 248 9.32 -19.83 17.75
N CYS A 249 8.51 -20.57 18.52
CA CYS A 249 8.31 -20.29 19.94
C CYS A 249 9.08 -21.33 20.77
N VAL A 250 9.91 -20.86 21.70
CA VAL A 250 10.72 -21.73 22.56
C VAL A 250 10.51 -21.34 24.04
N PRO A 251 10.36 -22.30 24.96
CA PRO A 251 10.36 -22.03 26.40
C PRO A 251 11.63 -21.28 26.84
N SER A 252 11.45 -20.31 27.73
CA SER A 252 12.53 -19.49 28.28
C SER A 252 12.66 -19.74 29.77
N ASP A 253 13.89 -19.89 30.25
CA ASP A 253 14.22 -20.11 31.66
C ASP A 253 14.35 -18.75 32.38
N VAL A 254 13.21 -18.06 32.54
CA VAL A 254 13.15 -16.66 33.00
C VAL A 254 13.80 -16.44 34.37
N GLN A 255 13.61 -17.36 35.32
CA GLN A 255 14.17 -17.24 36.66
C GLN A 255 15.71 -17.25 36.67
N ASP A 256 16.31 -18.21 35.97
CA ASP A 256 17.77 -18.32 35.86
C ASP A 256 18.34 -17.12 35.11
N THR A 257 17.66 -16.69 34.05
CA THR A 257 18.04 -15.54 33.23
C THR A 257 18.12 -14.24 34.05
N VAL A 258 17.10 -13.97 34.87
CA VAL A 258 17.02 -12.73 35.67
C VAL A 258 17.97 -12.77 36.88
N THR A 259 18.24 -13.97 37.39
CA THR A 259 19.24 -14.18 38.46
C THR A 259 20.65 -13.95 37.93
N ALA A 260 20.92 -14.34 36.69
CA ALA A 260 22.20 -14.13 36.01
C ALA A 260 22.44 -12.66 35.58
N LEU A 261 21.41 -11.81 35.59
CA LEU A 261 21.59 -10.39 35.26
C LEU A 261 22.44 -9.68 36.33
N PRO A 262 23.45 -8.89 35.94
CA PRO A 262 24.28 -8.16 36.87
C PRO A 262 23.40 -7.24 37.74
N ARG A 263 23.74 -7.15 39.02
CA ARG A 263 23.06 -6.26 39.98
C ARG A 263 23.74 -4.89 39.89
N PRO A 264 23.07 -3.88 39.33
CA PRO A 264 23.65 -2.55 39.29
C PRO A 264 23.70 -1.94 40.70
N VAL A 265 24.75 -1.17 40.98
CA VAL A 265 24.89 -0.43 42.26
C VAL A 265 23.89 0.71 42.33
N ASP A 266 23.62 1.36 41.18
CA ASP A 266 22.62 2.42 41.05
C ASP A 266 21.40 1.92 40.26
N LYS A 267 20.20 2.33 40.69
CA LYS A 267 18.92 1.97 40.06
C LYS A 267 18.80 2.52 38.63
N SER A 268 19.57 3.55 38.27
CA SER A 268 19.63 4.13 36.93
C SER A 268 20.54 3.38 35.96
N MET A 269 21.38 2.47 36.44
CA MET A 269 22.46 1.92 35.63
C MET A 269 21.91 0.97 34.56
N MET A 270 22.25 1.27 33.31
CA MET A 270 21.88 0.48 32.14
C MET A 270 22.96 -0.55 31.83
N VAL A 271 22.55 -1.74 31.44
CA VAL A 271 23.43 -2.86 31.07
C VAL A 271 23.26 -3.17 29.60
N ARG A 272 24.37 -3.27 28.87
CA ARG A 272 24.36 -3.73 27.48
C ARG A 272 24.17 -5.24 27.44
N LEU A 273 23.06 -5.69 26.86
CA LEU A 273 22.71 -7.11 26.79
C LEU A 273 22.57 -7.59 25.34
N GLN A 274 23.16 -8.75 25.06
CA GLN A 274 23.03 -9.48 23.81
C GLN A 274 22.24 -10.76 24.02
N LEU A 275 21.07 -10.84 23.39
CA LEU A 275 20.23 -12.03 23.42
C LEU A 275 20.54 -12.91 22.21
N LYS A 276 20.98 -14.13 22.47
CA LYS A 276 21.28 -15.14 21.46
C LYS A 276 20.30 -16.30 21.52
N ARG A 277 20.15 -16.99 20.38
CA ARG A 277 19.42 -18.27 20.33
C ARG A 277 20.21 -19.40 20.99
N ARG A 278 21.54 -19.36 20.83
CA ARG A 278 22.53 -20.27 21.41
C ARG A 278 23.81 -19.50 21.64
N LEU A 279 24.52 -19.76 22.73
CA LEU A 279 25.76 -19.06 23.06
C LEU A 279 26.83 -19.26 21.98
N LYS A 280 26.90 -20.47 21.40
CA LYS A 280 27.84 -20.81 20.31
C LYS A 280 27.64 -20.04 19.01
N TYR A 281 26.50 -19.39 18.82
CA TYR A 281 26.24 -18.64 17.58
C TYR A 281 26.94 -17.28 17.60
N LYS A 282 27.64 -16.97 16.50
CA LYS A 282 28.21 -15.64 16.27
C LYS A 282 27.12 -14.57 16.12
N ALA A 283 25.99 -14.94 15.50
CA ALA A 283 24.87 -14.03 15.28
C ALA A 283 24.08 -13.75 16.58
N VAL A 284 23.90 -12.45 16.87
CA VAL A 284 23.04 -11.95 17.94
C VAL A 284 21.62 -11.79 17.41
N TRP A 285 20.60 -12.16 18.20
CA TRP A 285 19.20 -12.00 17.81
C TRP A 285 18.70 -10.58 18.09
N GLU A 286 18.97 -10.05 19.28
CA GLU A 286 18.67 -8.68 19.67
C GLU A 286 19.74 -8.15 20.63
N GLU A 287 20.08 -6.87 20.50
CA GLU A 287 21.03 -6.17 21.35
C GLU A 287 20.47 -4.80 21.72
N GLN A 288 20.28 -4.54 23.02
CA GLN A 288 19.79 -3.27 23.55
C GLN A 288 20.39 -3.02 24.94
N LEU A 289 20.39 -1.76 25.36
CA LEU A 289 20.61 -1.38 26.77
C LEU A 289 19.34 -1.71 27.56
N ILE A 290 19.50 -2.38 28.69
CA ILE A 290 18.39 -2.77 29.57
C ILE A 290 18.62 -2.25 30.99
N ASN A 291 17.53 -2.04 31.74
CA ASN A 291 17.59 -1.84 33.18
C ASN A 291 17.22 -3.16 33.90
N PRO A 292 18.18 -3.83 34.58
CA PRO A 292 17.89 -5.07 35.31
C PRO A 292 16.80 -4.93 36.38
N ASN A 293 16.66 -3.75 36.98
CA ASN A 293 15.63 -3.49 38.00
C ASN A 293 14.24 -3.42 37.37
N ASP A 294 14.11 -2.82 36.18
CA ASP A 294 12.83 -2.77 35.47
C ASP A 294 12.31 -4.16 35.10
N VAL A 295 13.22 -5.07 34.73
CA VAL A 295 12.90 -6.48 34.47
C VAL A 295 12.43 -7.18 35.74
N ARG A 296 13.08 -6.93 36.89
CA ARG A 296 12.70 -7.53 38.19
C ARG A 296 11.35 -7.00 38.68
N ASP A 297 11.14 -5.69 38.63
CA ASP A 297 9.88 -5.03 39.00
C ASP A 297 8.72 -5.57 38.15
N ALA A 298 8.93 -5.68 36.83
CA ALA A 298 7.96 -6.25 35.91
C ALA A 298 7.60 -7.70 36.26
N LEU A 299 8.59 -8.53 36.59
CA LEU A 299 8.35 -9.92 37.00
C LEU A 299 7.61 -10.00 38.33
N PHE A 300 7.93 -9.14 39.29
CA PHE A 300 7.23 -9.08 40.58
C PHE A 300 5.75 -8.70 40.43
N ILE A 301 5.41 -7.81 39.49
CA ILE A 301 4.02 -7.53 39.17
C ILE A 301 3.35 -8.72 38.46
N LEU A 302 4.06 -9.40 37.56
CA LEU A 302 3.53 -10.58 36.89
C LEU A 302 3.30 -11.75 37.84
N THR A 303 4.11 -11.96 38.89
CA THR A 303 3.84 -13.02 39.88
C THR A 303 2.54 -12.78 40.65
N LYS A 304 2.14 -11.52 40.85
CA LYS A 304 0.88 -11.13 41.47
C LYS A 304 -0.32 -11.27 40.54
N MET A 305 -0.17 -10.91 39.27
CA MET A 305 -1.29 -10.83 38.32
C MET A 305 -1.48 -12.08 37.45
N HIS A 306 -0.39 -12.68 36.97
CA HIS A 306 -0.43 -13.72 35.94
C HIS A 306 -0.34 -15.12 36.57
N PRO A 307 -1.32 -16.03 36.35
CA PRO A 307 -1.33 -17.36 36.95
C PRO A 307 -0.07 -18.19 36.69
N ALA A 308 0.50 -18.12 35.48
CA ALA A 308 1.71 -18.86 35.11
C ALA A 308 3.01 -18.37 35.78
N TYR A 309 3.03 -17.18 36.40
CA TYR A 309 4.23 -16.61 37.01
C TYR A 309 4.31 -16.87 38.52
N LYS A 310 3.28 -17.48 39.13
CA LYS A 310 3.21 -17.73 40.59
C LYS A 310 4.37 -18.54 41.16
N ASN A 311 4.98 -19.42 40.35
CA ASN A 311 6.04 -20.31 40.79
C ASN A 311 7.44 -19.69 40.64
N ILE A 312 7.55 -18.50 40.05
CA ILE A 312 8.83 -17.81 39.87
C ILE A 312 9.20 -17.14 41.18
N LYS A 313 10.33 -17.55 41.76
CA LYS A 313 10.89 -16.92 42.95
C LYS A 313 11.86 -15.83 42.52
N ILE A 314 11.57 -14.59 42.89
CA ILE A 314 12.49 -13.47 42.74
C ILE A 314 13.13 -13.29 44.11
N ASN A 315 14.45 -13.44 44.19
CA ASN A 315 15.16 -13.19 45.46
C ASN A 315 14.88 -11.74 45.87
N GLU A 316 14.37 -11.56 47.10
CA GLU A 316 14.18 -10.23 47.66
C GLU A 316 15.50 -9.48 47.71
N ILE A 317 15.42 -8.17 47.55
CA ILE A 317 16.56 -7.26 47.60
C ILE A 317 17.17 -7.40 49.00
N ASP A 318 18.31 -8.08 49.09
CA ASP A 318 19.11 -8.06 50.30
C ASP A 318 19.79 -6.68 50.34
N GLU A 319 19.13 -5.70 50.96
CA GLU A 319 19.68 -4.35 51.18
C GLU A 319 21.02 -4.38 51.94
N ASN A 320 21.35 -5.51 52.59
CA ASN A 320 22.57 -5.71 53.36
C ASN A 320 23.77 -6.24 52.54
N TYR A 321 23.64 -6.55 51.26
CA TYR A 321 24.79 -7.02 50.47
C TYR A 321 25.85 -5.91 50.26
N LEU A 322 25.47 -4.63 50.40
CA LEU A 322 26.38 -3.50 50.28
C LEU A 322 27.24 -3.25 51.54
N THR A 323 26.92 -3.88 52.67
CA THR A 323 27.66 -3.70 53.93
C THR A 323 28.77 -4.73 54.18
N SER A 324 28.82 -5.85 53.46
CA SER A 324 29.82 -6.91 53.72
C SER A 324 31.12 -6.76 52.94
N ASP A 325 31.15 -5.99 51.85
CA ASP A 325 32.28 -5.96 50.92
C ASP A 325 33.21 -4.74 51.10
N GLN A 326 32.98 -3.89 52.12
CA GLN A 326 33.84 -2.73 52.42
C GLN A 326 34.99 -3.03 53.40
N GLU A 327 35.11 -4.23 53.97
CA GLU A 327 36.13 -4.54 54.99
C GLU A 327 37.20 -5.57 54.60
N LYS A 328 37.37 -5.92 53.32
CA LYS A 328 38.53 -6.73 52.90
C LYS A 328 39.31 -6.09 51.77
N SER A 329 40.08 -5.07 52.14
CA SER A 329 41.21 -4.59 51.36
C SER A 329 42.41 -5.53 51.52
N TYR A 330 42.96 -5.96 50.38
CA TYR A 330 44.29 -6.54 50.15
C TYR A 330 44.77 -7.68 51.06
N ASP A 331 44.79 -8.91 50.53
CA ASP A 331 46.05 -9.66 50.47
C ASP A 331 46.06 -10.73 49.36
N ASN A 332 47.25 -11.00 48.84
CA ASN A 332 47.54 -11.92 47.75
C ASN A 332 47.30 -13.40 48.09
N ASN A 333 47.12 -14.19 47.02
CA ASN A 333 47.24 -15.66 46.90
C ASN A 333 46.05 -16.50 47.40
N ILE A 334 45.40 -17.23 46.47
CA ILE A 334 45.44 -18.71 46.39
C ILE A 334 44.67 -19.21 45.14
N GLU A 335 45.29 -20.21 44.52
CA GLU A 335 45.06 -20.95 43.27
C GLU A 335 43.62 -21.39 42.92
N LEU A 336 43.29 -21.32 41.62
CA LEU A 336 42.38 -22.25 40.97
C LEU A 336 43.13 -22.95 39.83
N VAL A 337 43.24 -24.26 40.00
CA VAL A 337 44.02 -25.25 39.25
C VAL A 337 43.70 -25.22 37.76
N VAL A 338 44.74 -25.01 36.94
CA VAL A 338 44.73 -25.28 35.50
C VAL A 338 45.45 -26.61 35.30
N GLU A 339 44.72 -27.64 34.88
CA GLU A 339 45.35 -28.83 34.30
C GLU A 339 45.79 -28.51 32.86
N PRO A 340 47.07 -28.69 32.51
CA PRO A 340 47.56 -28.46 31.15
C PRO A 340 47.42 -29.74 30.32
N MET A 341 46.97 -29.61 29.06
CA MET A 341 47.19 -30.63 28.04
C MET A 341 47.55 -30.00 26.69
N ASP A 342 48.84 -30.13 26.41
CA ASP A 342 49.55 -30.44 25.16
C ASP A 342 49.44 -29.50 23.95
N VAL A 343 50.54 -28.76 23.79
CA VAL A 343 51.01 -28.12 22.58
C VAL A 343 51.77 -29.15 21.76
N ASP A 344 51.23 -29.56 20.62
CA ASP A 344 52.06 -30.10 19.52
C ASP A 344 52.34 -28.97 18.53
N THR A 345 53.61 -28.61 18.50
CA THR A 345 54.23 -27.60 17.64
C THR A 345 54.40 -28.18 16.24
N ILE A 346 53.79 -27.58 15.21
CA ILE A 346 54.22 -27.74 13.81
C ILE A 346 54.27 -26.36 13.13
N SER A 347 55.51 -25.87 13.05
CA SER A 347 56.14 -24.94 12.09
C SER A 347 55.28 -23.94 11.32
N GLU A 348 55.52 -22.66 11.61
CA GLU A 348 55.41 -21.55 10.67
C GLU A 348 56.40 -21.76 9.51
N GLU A 349 55.89 -22.09 8.33
CA GLU A 349 56.47 -21.77 7.02
C GLU A 349 55.41 -22.07 5.96
N ASN A 350 55.17 -21.12 5.04
CA ASN A 350 54.21 -21.12 3.91
C ASN A 350 52.86 -20.39 4.10
N LEU A 351 52.89 -19.10 4.46
CA LEU A 351 51.73 -18.20 4.33
C LEU A 351 52.08 -16.84 3.70
N ILE A 352 53.00 -16.84 2.73
CA ILE A 352 53.27 -15.67 1.86
C ILE A 352 53.62 -16.19 0.47
N GLU A 353 52.61 -16.59 -0.32
CA GLU A 353 52.67 -16.66 -1.80
C GLU A 353 51.36 -17.28 -2.29
N GLU A 354 50.29 -16.48 -2.45
CA GLU A 354 49.18 -16.83 -3.37
C GLU A 354 48.17 -15.69 -3.61
N THR A 355 48.32 -14.52 -2.97
CA THR A 355 47.42 -13.37 -3.20
C THR A 355 47.83 -12.43 -4.34
N GLU A 356 49.00 -12.60 -4.96
CA GLU A 356 49.49 -11.63 -5.96
C GLU A 356 49.32 -12.05 -7.43
N VAL A 357 49.10 -13.35 -7.73
CA VAL A 357 49.01 -13.82 -9.13
C VAL A 357 47.59 -13.70 -9.72
N SER A 358 46.56 -13.49 -8.90
CA SER A 358 45.16 -13.35 -9.36
C SER A 358 44.82 -11.96 -9.90
N ASN A 359 45.55 -10.92 -9.51
CA ASN A 359 45.19 -9.54 -9.86
C ASN A 359 45.75 -9.10 -11.22
N GLU A 360 46.87 -9.67 -11.68
CA GLU A 360 47.46 -9.30 -12.97
C GLU A 360 46.72 -9.89 -14.19
N LYS A 361 46.13 -11.08 -14.08
CA LYS A 361 45.32 -11.67 -15.17
C LYS A 361 43.99 -10.94 -15.37
N ARG A 362 43.44 -10.35 -14.30
CA ARG A 362 42.15 -9.66 -14.33
C ARG A 362 42.23 -8.26 -14.94
N LEU A 363 43.39 -7.59 -14.84
CA LEU A 363 43.64 -6.30 -15.52
C LEU A 363 43.88 -6.46 -17.03
N LYS A 364 44.44 -7.58 -17.50
CA LYS A 364 44.71 -7.80 -18.95
C LYS A 364 43.47 -8.19 -19.76
N ALA A 365 42.42 -8.76 -19.14
CA ALA A 365 41.18 -9.14 -19.83
C ALA A 365 40.21 -7.97 -20.06
N LEU A 366 40.41 -6.82 -19.40
CA LEU A 366 39.62 -5.59 -19.58
C LEU A 366 40.09 -4.73 -20.78
N ALA A 367 41.20 -5.11 -21.43
CA ALA A 367 41.84 -4.32 -22.47
C ALA A 367 41.51 -4.74 -23.92
N LEU A 368 40.74 -5.83 -24.13
CA LEU A 368 40.34 -6.28 -25.47
C LEU A 368 38.83 -6.51 -25.49
N GLY A 369 38.11 -5.59 -26.15
CA GLY A 369 36.67 -5.69 -26.31
C GLY A 369 36.29 -6.71 -27.38
N ASP A 370 35.32 -7.58 -27.07
CA ASP A 370 34.39 -8.14 -28.04
C ASP A 370 33.15 -8.76 -27.35
N ILE A 371 32.12 -8.99 -28.17
CA ILE A 371 30.68 -8.87 -27.91
C ILE A 371 29.96 -10.22 -27.62
N ASP A 372 28.90 -10.13 -26.81
CA ASP A 372 27.69 -10.99 -26.66
C ASP A 372 27.73 -12.48 -26.25
N ASN A 373 26.70 -12.81 -25.45
CA ASN A 373 26.10 -14.11 -25.13
C ASN A 373 27.05 -15.12 -24.44
N THR A 374 26.74 -15.73 -23.30
CA THR A 374 25.59 -16.63 -23.08
C THR A 374 25.52 -17.02 -21.58
N ILE A 375 24.37 -17.57 -21.23
CA ILE A 375 23.85 -18.05 -19.93
C ILE A 375 24.69 -19.17 -19.27
N ASN A 376 24.66 -19.17 -17.92
CA ASN A 376 24.91 -20.24 -16.93
C ASN A 376 26.08 -21.23 -17.11
N SER A 377 26.89 -21.34 -16.05
CA SER A 377 27.18 -22.63 -15.43
C SER A 377 27.56 -22.45 -13.96
N ASP A 378 27.07 -23.39 -13.16
CA ASP A 378 27.10 -23.44 -11.71
C ASP A 378 28.51 -23.55 -11.11
N GLU A 379 28.78 -22.74 -10.09
CA GLU A 379 29.77 -23.05 -9.05
C GLU A 379 29.02 -23.12 -7.70
N GLU A 380 29.13 -24.28 -7.06
CA GLU A 380 28.54 -24.58 -5.76
C GLU A 380 29.15 -23.67 -4.69
N ILE A 381 28.36 -22.71 -4.19
CA ILE A 381 28.74 -21.76 -3.15
C ILE A 381 27.59 -21.71 -2.14
N ASN A 382 27.92 -21.96 -0.86
CA ASN A 382 27.03 -22.00 0.31
C ASN A 382 25.91 -20.93 0.28
N GLU A 383 24.67 -21.36 0.48
CA GLU A 383 23.45 -20.56 0.32
C GLU A 383 23.26 -19.40 1.32
N ASP A 384 24.04 -19.34 2.41
CA ASP A 384 23.86 -18.32 3.45
C ASP A 384 24.51 -16.95 3.14
N ASP A 385 25.46 -16.88 2.19
CA ASP A 385 26.25 -15.66 1.93
C ASP A 385 25.80 -14.83 0.70
N LYS A 386 24.73 -15.23 0.00
CA LYS A 386 24.22 -14.52 -1.21
C LYS A 386 23.15 -13.45 -0.95
N ASP A 387 23.21 -12.69 0.15
CA ASP A 387 22.35 -11.49 0.28
C ASP A 387 23.15 -10.25 0.65
N ILE A 388 23.36 -9.35 -0.31
CA ILE A 388 23.96 -8.01 -0.11
C ILE A 388 23.22 -7.20 0.99
N ARG A 389 22.01 -7.63 1.41
CA ARG A 389 21.20 -7.02 2.48
C ARG A 389 21.56 -7.46 3.90
N THR A 390 22.30 -8.57 4.11
CA THR A 390 22.78 -8.95 5.46
C THR A 390 24.02 -8.15 5.88
N LYS A 391 24.74 -7.53 4.93
CA LYS A 391 25.89 -6.65 5.21
C LYS A 391 25.54 -5.34 5.93
N TYR A 392 24.25 -4.98 6.02
CA TYR A 392 23.78 -3.74 6.67
C TYR A 392 22.82 -4.03 7.84
N ASN A 393 23.20 -4.94 8.73
CA ASN A 393 22.73 -4.86 10.13
C ASN A 393 23.32 -3.57 10.74
N ILE A 394 22.73 -2.43 10.41
CA ILE A 394 23.05 -1.16 11.03
C ILE A 394 22.29 -1.17 12.35
N GLY A 395 23.02 -1.44 13.44
CA GLY A 395 22.57 -1.22 14.80
C GLY A 395 21.96 0.18 14.94
N THR A 396 21.04 0.33 15.88
CA THR A 396 20.38 1.60 16.14
C THR A 396 21.34 2.61 16.76
N ASP A 397 22.27 3.17 16.00
CA ASP A 397 23.13 4.27 16.47
C ASP A 397 22.28 5.50 16.76
N SER A 398 22.44 6.03 17.98
CA SER A 398 21.96 7.36 18.40
C SER A 398 23.18 8.24 18.40
N CYS A 399 23.18 9.29 17.58
CA CYS A 399 24.12 10.38 17.76
C CYS A 399 23.36 11.69 17.80
N THR A 400 23.51 12.42 18.91
CA THR A 400 23.62 13.89 19.13
C THR A 400 23.34 14.13 20.62
N GLN A 401 24.19 14.67 21.50
CA GLN A 401 25.24 15.71 21.43
C GLN A 401 26.27 15.56 22.58
N PRO A 402 27.39 16.31 22.59
CA PRO A 402 28.43 16.22 23.62
C PRO A 402 28.06 17.05 24.87
N CYS A 403 28.29 16.44 26.02
CA CYS A 403 28.69 17.00 27.33
C CYS A 403 29.24 15.76 28.06
N ASP A 404 30.40 15.87 28.71
CA ASP A 404 31.14 14.72 29.27
C ASP A 404 30.25 13.73 30.03
N PHE A 405 29.99 12.58 29.42
CA PHE A 405 29.21 11.45 29.96
C PHE A 405 30.12 10.31 30.47
N ASN A 406 31.44 10.51 30.44
CA ASN A 406 32.43 9.48 30.79
C ASN A 406 32.33 9.01 32.25
N ASP A 407 31.61 9.73 33.12
CA ASP A 407 31.44 9.33 34.53
C ASP A 407 30.27 8.37 34.80
N PHE A 408 29.39 8.07 33.81
CA PHE A 408 28.19 7.25 34.04
C PHE A 408 28.03 5.99 33.16
N LEU A 409 28.94 5.73 32.23
CA LEU A 409 28.77 4.65 31.27
C LEU A 409 29.95 3.66 31.33
N VAL A 410 29.66 2.49 31.89
CA VAL A 410 30.47 1.28 31.74
C VAL A 410 30.38 0.82 30.28
N PHE A 411 31.06 1.51 29.36
CA PHE A 411 31.28 1.01 27.99
C PHE A 411 32.46 0.03 27.92
N ASP A 412 33.27 -0.06 28.98
CA ASP A 412 34.46 -0.94 29.04
C ASP A 412 34.18 -2.37 29.55
N LYS A 413 32.94 -2.70 29.94
CA LYS A 413 32.59 -4.10 30.25
C LYS A 413 32.01 -4.80 29.02
N GLU A 414 32.49 -6.02 28.78
CA GLU A 414 31.94 -6.91 27.76
C GLU A 414 30.42 -7.03 27.89
N PRO A 415 29.69 -7.10 26.75
CA PRO A 415 28.24 -7.19 26.78
C PRO A 415 27.80 -8.46 27.51
N CYS A 416 26.78 -8.36 28.36
CA CYS A 416 26.18 -9.54 28.98
C CYS A 416 25.49 -10.38 27.89
N VAL A 417 25.98 -11.60 27.64
CA VAL A 417 25.43 -12.49 26.62
C VAL A 417 24.55 -13.55 27.27
N LEU A 418 23.27 -13.62 26.90
CA LEU A 418 22.33 -14.62 27.41
C LEU A 418 21.69 -15.43 26.28
N ALA A 419 21.42 -16.71 26.55
CA ALA A 419 20.67 -17.61 25.67
C ALA A 419 19.64 -18.43 26.48
N PRO A 420 18.55 -17.78 26.94
CA PRO A 420 17.62 -18.33 27.94
C PRO A 420 16.75 -19.49 27.44
N ALA A 421 16.81 -19.79 26.14
CA ALA A 421 16.04 -20.84 25.49
C ALA A 421 16.91 -21.94 24.87
N GLU A 422 18.23 -21.92 25.08
CA GLU A 422 19.18 -22.79 24.37
C GLU A 422 18.97 -24.29 24.63
N LYS A 423 18.64 -24.65 25.87
CA LYS A 423 18.43 -26.05 26.30
C LYS A 423 17.01 -26.56 26.01
N ASN A 424 16.11 -25.67 25.59
CA ASN A 424 14.69 -25.98 25.46
C ASN A 424 14.29 -26.37 24.03
N LYS A 425 13.29 -27.25 23.91
CA LYS A 425 12.74 -27.69 22.63
C LYS A 425 11.64 -26.75 22.14
N LEU A 426 11.47 -26.71 20.82
CA LEU A 426 10.43 -25.92 20.14
C LEU A 426 9.03 -26.28 20.65
N SER A 427 8.24 -25.27 21.01
CA SER A 427 6.81 -25.43 21.29
C SER A 427 6.04 -25.46 19.97
N SER A 428 5.08 -26.38 19.86
CA SER A 428 4.20 -26.46 18.70
C SER A 428 3.15 -25.34 18.75
N LEU A 429 3.26 -24.41 17.79
CA LEU A 429 2.41 -23.22 17.65
C LEU A 429 0.91 -23.51 17.46
N LEU A 430 0.55 -24.72 17.03
CA LEU A 430 -0.84 -25.09 16.75
C LEU A 430 -1.49 -25.89 17.88
N THR A 431 -0.70 -26.57 18.72
CA THR A 431 -1.23 -27.49 19.74
C THR A 431 -1.18 -26.90 21.14
N ASP A 432 -0.16 -26.09 21.46
CA ASP A 432 -0.06 -25.45 22.76
C ASP A 432 -0.94 -24.18 22.79
N LYS A 433 -2.03 -24.28 23.54
CA LYS A 433 -3.09 -23.27 23.68
C LYS A 433 -2.66 -22.04 24.49
N THR A 434 -1.52 -22.09 25.18
CA THR A 434 -1.09 -21.04 26.12
C THR A 434 -0.01 -20.12 25.57
N ILE A 435 0.53 -20.41 24.38
CA ILE A 435 1.69 -19.70 23.82
C ILE A 435 1.47 -18.19 23.74
N GLU A 436 0.30 -17.74 23.29
CA GLU A 436 0.06 -16.32 23.00
C GLU A 436 0.24 -15.43 24.24
N ALA A 437 -0.38 -15.79 25.37
CA ALA A 437 -0.28 -15.02 26.61
C ALA A 437 1.13 -15.10 27.22
N LEU A 438 1.78 -16.27 27.13
CA LEU A 438 3.13 -16.49 27.65
C LEU A 438 4.23 -15.84 26.81
N ALA A 439 3.98 -15.62 25.52
CA ALA A 439 4.91 -14.97 24.60
C ALA A 439 4.83 -13.44 24.63
N PHE A 440 3.69 -12.90 25.02
CA PHE A 440 3.44 -11.46 25.10
C PHE A 440 2.84 -11.07 26.46
N PRO A 441 3.55 -11.32 27.58
CA PRO A 441 3.03 -11.01 28.92
C PRO A 441 2.75 -9.52 29.13
N HIS A 442 3.45 -8.63 28.42
CA HIS A 442 3.17 -7.19 28.40
C HIS A 442 1.84 -6.81 27.73
N LEU A 443 1.32 -7.66 26.82
CA LEU A 443 0.01 -7.47 26.20
C LEU A 443 -1.11 -8.17 26.99
N PHE A 444 -0.77 -9.28 27.66
CA PHE A 444 -1.67 -10.11 28.48
C PHE A 444 -1.20 -10.22 29.95
N PRO A 445 -1.17 -9.12 30.74
CA PRO A 445 -0.68 -9.14 32.14
C PRO A 445 -1.39 -10.14 33.07
N ASP A 446 -2.67 -10.39 32.86
CA ASP A 446 -3.49 -11.34 33.64
C ASP A 446 -3.55 -12.75 33.01
N GLY A 447 -2.92 -12.94 31.85
CA GLY A 447 -2.92 -14.20 31.11
C GLY A 447 -4.26 -14.57 30.48
N GLN A 448 -5.25 -13.66 30.47
CA GLN A 448 -6.60 -13.94 29.99
C GLN A 448 -6.87 -13.39 28.59
N GLY A 449 -7.82 -14.00 27.88
CA GLY A 449 -8.28 -13.54 26.59
C GLY A 449 -7.46 -14.01 25.39
N SER A 450 -6.56 -14.97 25.54
CA SER A 450 -5.90 -15.60 24.39
C SER A 450 -6.90 -16.28 23.45
N TYR A 451 -6.53 -16.53 22.19
CA TYR A 451 -7.44 -17.15 21.23
C TYR A 451 -7.96 -18.53 21.69
N ASP A 452 -7.10 -19.36 22.27
CA ASP A 452 -7.42 -20.75 22.58
C ASP A 452 -8.14 -20.94 23.93
N GLU A 453 -8.48 -19.85 24.61
CA GLU A 453 -9.29 -19.90 25.83
C GLU A 453 -10.72 -20.40 25.54
N GLU A 454 -11.23 -21.29 26.40
CA GLU A 454 -12.58 -21.85 26.28
C GLU A 454 -13.64 -20.78 26.50
N ARG A 455 -14.58 -20.68 25.55
CA ARG A 455 -15.60 -19.62 25.48
C ARG A 455 -16.98 -20.23 25.28
N GLU A 456 -17.98 -19.58 25.87
CA GLU A 456 -19.40 -19.95 25.68
C GLU A 456 -19.83 -19.82 24.22
N THR A 457 -19.44 -18.71 23.56
CA THR A 457 -19.66 -18.55 22.12
C THR A 457 -18.38 -18.72 21.34
N ASN A 458 -18.43 -19.62 20.36
CA ASN A 458 -17.31 -19.89 19.48
C ASN A 458 -16.86 -18.61 18.75
N LEU A 459 -15.57 -18.30 18.86
CA LEU A 459 -14.94 -17.15 18.24
C LEU A 459 -14.04 -17.62 17.11
N GLN A 460 -14.37 -17.21 15.88
CA GLN A 460 -13.56 -17.55 14.71
C GLN A 460 -12.22 -16.80 14.74
N TRP A 461 -11.13 -17.42 14.28
CA TRP A 461 -9.79 -16.81 14.24
C TRP A 461 -9.78 -15.41 13.62
N LYS A 462 -10.45 -15.22 12.48
CA LYS A 462 -10.54 -13.91 11.81
C LYS A 462 -11.28 -12.86 12.64
N GLU A 463 -12.28 -13.29 13.43
CA GLU A 463 -13.01 -12.42 14.34
C GLU A 463 -12.15 -12.05 15.55
N TYR A 464 -11.36 -13.00 16.06
CA TYR A 464 -10.37 -12.78 17.12
C TYR A 464 -9.29 -11.76 16.72
N CYS A 465 -8.64 -11.95 15.57
CA CYS A 465 -7.63 -11.00 15.09
C CYS A 465 -8.22 -9.60 14.93
N LYS A 466 -9.47 -9.47 14.43
CA LYS A 466 -10.16 -8.19 14.37
C LYS A 466 -10.45 -7.62 15.76
N ALA A 467 -10.88 -8.44 16.72
CA ALA A 467 -11.12 -8.01 18.09
C ALA A 467 -9.87 -7.43 18.74
N ARG A 468 -8.70 -8.05 18.53
CA ARG A 468 -7.40 -7.58 19.06
C ARG A 468 -6.90 -6.35 18.32
N LEU A 469 -6.79 -6.41 16.99
CA LEU A 469 -6.17 -5.36 16.18
C LEU A 469 -7.03 -4.10 16.02
N PHE A 470 -8.36 -4.22 16.09
CA PHE A 470 -9.28 -3.08 15.95
C PHE A 470 -9.88 -2.66 17.30
N SER A 471 -9.34 -3.14 18.41
CA SER A 471 -9.73 -2.73 19.77
C SER A 471 -9.55 -1.21 19.95
N SER A 472 -10.34 -0.62 20.86
CA SER A 472 -10.11 0.75 21.33
C SER A 472 -8.75 0.90 22.01
N ASP A 473 -8.27 -0.18 22.63
CA ASP A 473 -6.93 -0.26 23.19
C ASP A 473 -5.93 -0.59 22.07
N SER A 474 -5.03 0.35 21.78
CA SER A 474 -4.08 0.22 20.68
C SER A 474 -2.87 -0.65 20.99
N ARG A 475 -2.70 -1.22 22.20
CA ARG A 475 -1.49 -1.99 22.57
C ARG A 475 -1.18 -3.11 21.58
N PHE A 476 -2.21 -3.84 21.14
CA PHE A 476 -2.08 -4.96 20.20
C PHE A 476 -1.76 -4.47 18.78
N ALA A 477 -2.30 -3.33 18.39
CA ALA A 477 -2.12 -2.73 17.08
C ALA A 477 -0.80 -1.95 16.94
N ALA A 478 -0.18 -1.59 18.07
CA ALA A 478 1.10 -0.91 18.13
C ALA A 478 2.29 -1.88 18.13
N ASP A 479 2.12 -3.07 18.71
CA ASP A 479 3.17 -4.08 18.79
C ASP A 479 3.36 -4.79 17.43
N SER A 480 4.47 -4.48 16.75
CA SER A 480 4.79 -5.07 15.45
C SER A 480 5.08 -6.57 15.53
N SER A 481 5.72 -7.04 16.61
CA SER A 481 6.05 -8.45 16.81
C SER A 481 4.76 -9.26 16.96
N TYR A 482 3.79 -8.73 17.69
CA TYR A 482 2.47 -9.35 17.85
C TYR A 482 1.67 -9.39 16.54
N ILE A 483 1.72 -8.33 15.71
CA ILE A 483 1.07 -8.32 14.39
C ILE A 483 1.64 -9.43 13.49
N PHE A 484 2.97 -9.55 13.41
CA PHE A 484 3.60 -10.59 12.60
C PHE A 484 3.38 -12.00 13.18
N TYR A 485 3.31 -12.13 14.50
CA TYR A 485 2.90 -13.37 15.17
C TYR A 485 1.50 -13.81 14.74
N LEU A 486 0.50 -12.92 14.80
CA LEU A 486 -0.87 -13.21 14.36
C LEU A 486 -0.95 -13.54 12.86
N GLN A 487 -0.17 -12.83 12.04
CA GLN A 487 -0.08 -13.12 10.61
C GLN A 487 0.43 -14.54 10.37
N TYR A 488 1.58 -14.90 10.96
CA TYR A 488 2.19 -16.21 10.78
C TYR A 488 1.29 -17.35 11.28
N LEU A 489 0.68 -17.19 12.46
CA LEU A 489 -0.31 -18.16 12.94
C LEU A 489 -1.52 -18.30 12.04
N GLY A 490 -2.01 -17.18 11.48
CA GLY A 490 -3.12 -17.19 10.53
C GLY A 490 -2.78 -17.92 9.24
N ASP A 491 -1.56 -17.78 8.75
CA ASP A 491 -1.06 -18.47 7.57
C ASP A 491 -0.87 -19.97 7.87
N LEU A 492 -0.24 -20.32 9.00
CA LEU A 492 -0.10 -21.72 9.45
C LEU A 492 -1.45 -22.43 9.61
N LYS A 493 -2.43 -21.78 10.23
CA LYS A 493 -3.79 -22.35 10.39
C LYS A 493 -4.46 -22.62 9.04
N GLN A 494 -4.26 -21.75 8.05
CA GLN A 494 -4.78 -21.95 6.69
C GLN A 494 -4.06 -23.09 5.97
N VAL A 495 -2.73 -23.17 6.07
CA VAL A 495 -1.92 -24.27 5.53
C VAL A 495 -2.38 -25.60 6.12
N TYR A 496 -2.48 -25.70 7.45
CA TYR A 496 -2.89 -26.90 8.15
C TYR A 496 -4.33 -27.33 7.80
N SER A 497 -5.26 -26.37 7.72
CA SER A 497 -6.61 -26.63 7.23
C SER A 497 -6.61 -27.15 5.80
N GLY A 498 -5.76 -26.61 4.93
CA GLY A 498 -5.61 -27.05 3.54
C GLY A 498 -5.10 -28.48 3.44
N ILE A 499 -4.09 -28.82 4.24
CA ILE A 499 -3.53 -30.17 4.36
C ILE A 499 -4.60 -31.16 4.83
N ASN A 500 -5.35 -30.82 5.89
CA ASN A 500 -6.42 -31.69 6.41
C ASN A 500 -7.53 -31.94 5.38
N ILE A 501 -7.88 -30.94 4.57
CA ILE A 501 -8.85 -31.11 3.49
C ILE A 501 -8.29 -32.06 2.41
N ALA A 502 -7.01 -31.93 2.07
CA ALA A 502 -6.36 -32.82 1.10
C ALA A 502 -6.39 -34.29 1.57
N PHE A 503 -6.10 -34.53 2.85
CA PHE A 503 -6.16 -35.85 3.47
C PHE A 503 -7.57 -36.45 3.42
N ARG A 504 -8.59 -35.70 3.86
CA ARG A 504 -9.99 -36.18 3.87
C ARG A 504 -10.54 -36.52 2.50
N LYS A 505 -10.07 -35.86 1.44
CA LYS A 505 -10.56 -36.08 0.07
C LYS A 505 -10.00 -37.35 -0.59
N LYS A 506 -8.94 -37.96 -0.06
CA LYS A 506 -8.26 -39.08 -0.74
C LYS A 506 -8.09 -40.35 0.10
N LEU A 507 -8.23 -40.28 1.42
CA LEU A 507 -8.22 -41.47 2.28
C LEU A 507 -9.65 -41.79 2.74
N PRO A 508 -10.23 -42.95 2.38
CA PRO A 508 -11.39 -43.48 3.10
C PRO A 508 -10.93 -43.81 4.53
N MET A 509 -11.30 -42.98 5.51
CA MET A 509 -10.76 -43.11 6.86
C MET A 509 -11.39 -44.28 7.63
N SER A 510 -10.60 -45.32 7.90
CA SER A 510 -10.53 -45.91 9.24
C SER A 510 -9.49 -45.14 10.05
N ALA A 511 -9.84 -44.70 11.26
CA ALA A 511 -9.11 -43.72 12.07
C ALA A 511 -7.69 -44.12 12.53
N LYS A 512 -7.16 -45.28 12.11
CA LYS A 512 -5.86 -45.82 12.56
C LYS A 512 -4.69 -45.65 11.57
N GLN A 513 -4.91 -45.26 10.31
CA GLN A 513 -3.86 -45.27 9.27
C GLN A 513 -3.33 -43.88 8.84
N SER A 514 -3.65 -42.82 9.59
CA SER A 514 -3.53 -41.43 9.11
C SER A 514 -2.20 -40.71 9.39
N LEU A 515 -1.11 -41.41 9.68
CA LEU A 515 0.18 -40.80 10.07
C LEU A 515 1.41 -41.47 9.45
N ASP A 516 1.27 -42.15 8.31
CA ASP A 516 2.43 -42.73 7.66
C ASP A 516 3.24 -41.66 6.89
N GLU A 517 4.52 -41.51 7.23
CA GLU A 517 5.44 -40.51 6.62
C GLU A 517 5.54 -40.69 5.10
N MET A 518 5.34 -41.92 4.62
CA MET A 518 5.28 -42.28 3.21
C MET A 518 4.06 -41.68 2.49
N GLN A 519 2.89 -41.59 3.15
CA GLN A 519 1.70 -40.95 2.57
C GLN A 519 1.86 -39.42 2.51
N MET A 520 2.54 -38.82 3.48
CA MET A 520 2.91 -37.39 3.45
C MET A 520 3.82 -37.09 2.25
N LYS A 521 4.89 -37.86 2.07
CA LYS A 521 5.79 -37.74 0.90
C LYS A 521 5.04 -37.97 -0.41
N PHE A 522 4.11 -38.93 -0.47
CA PHE A 522 3.28 -39.15 -1.65
C PHE A 522 2.36 -37.96 -1.99
N LEU A 523 1.78 -37.30 -0.98
CA LEU A 523 0.93 -36.11 -1.18
C LEU A 523 1.74 -34.87 -1.57
N MET A 524 2.98 -34.74 -1.06
CA MET A 524 3.92 -33.70 -1.48
C MET A 524 4.37 -33.90 -2.93
N ASN A 525 4.72 -35.14 -3.31
CA ASN A 525 5.24 -35.48 -4.64
C ASN A 525 4.23 -35.28 -5.80
N LYS A 526 2.92 -35.17 -5.51
CA LYS A 526 1.88 -34.92 -6.54
C LYS A 526 1.38 -33.46 -6.58
N ASP A 527 2.09 -32.53 -5.95
CA ASP A 527 1.72 -31.12 -5.79
C ASP A 527 0.29 -30.89 -5.24
N MET A 528 -0.26 -31.89 -4.56
CA MET A 528 -1.66 -31.88 -4.15
C MET A 528 -1.88 -30.92 -2.98
N ILE A 529 -0.92 -30.89 -2.05
CA ILE A 529 -0.92 -29.99 -0.90
C ILE A 529 -0.85 -28.53 -1.38
N TYR A 530 -0.01 -28.27 -2.38
CA TYR A 530 0.17 -26.93 -2.95
C TYR A 530 -1.13 -26.33 -3.50
N ARG A 531 -2.05 -27.13 -4.07
CA ARG A 531 -3.35 -26.61 -4.54
C ARG A 531 -4.18 -26.00 -3.42
N HIS A 532 -4.08 -26.52 -2.21
CA HIS A 532 -4.83 -26.00 -1.06
C HIS A 532 -4.21 -24.72 -0.47
N LEU A 533 -3.00 -24.34 -0.89
CA LEU A 533 -2.35 -23.07 -0.55
C LEU A 533 -2.93 -21.86 -1.31
N GLN A 534 -3.89 -22.07 -2.22
CA GLN A 534 -4.65 -21.00 -2.87
C GLN A 534 -5.38 -20.09 -1.86
N SER A 535 -5.67 -20.60 -0.65
CA SER A 535 -6.29 -19.81 0.42
C SER A 535 -5.32 -18.84 1.09
N VAL A 536 -4.03 -19.18 1.12
CA VAL A 536 -2.96 -18.41 1.78
C VAL A 536 -2.56 -17.24 0.89
N ARG A 537 -2.88 -16.02 1.31
CA ARG A 537 -2.55 -14.82 0.53
C ARG A 537 -1.05 -14.68 0.38
N GLY A 538 -0.61 -14.35 -0.84
CA GLY A 538 0.81 -14.17 -1.15
C GLY A 538 1.52 -15.45 -1.59
N SER A 539 0.91 -16.64 -1.43
CA SER A 539 1.48 -17.89 -1.93
C SER A 539 1.54 -17.92 -3.47
N PRO A 540 2.46 -18.69 -4.06
CA PRO A 540 2.52 -18.87 -5.52
C PRO A 540 1.18 -19.34 -6.10
N GLN A 541 0.47 -20.23 -5.39
CA GLN A 541 -0.79 -20.79 -5.86
C GLN A 541 -1.95 -19.80 -5.74
N TYR A 542 -1.95 -18.94 -4.71
CA TYR A 542 -2.87 -17.80 -4.62
C TYR A 542 -2.69 -16.87 -5.81
N TRP A 543 -1.44 -16.49 -6.12
CA TRP A 543 -1.17 -15.60 -7.26
C TRP A 543 -1.48 -16.25 -8.61
N HIS A 544 -1.20 -17.55 -8.75
CA HIS A 544 -1.57 -18.30 -9.94
C HIS A 544 -3.09 -18.33 -10.16
N GLN A 545 -3.88 -18.47 -9.08
CA GLN A 545 -5.34 -18.36 -9.17
C GLN A 545 -5.77 -16.95 -9.58
N ARG A 546 -5.21 -15.90 -8.97
CA ARG A 546 -5.55 -14.51 -9.34
C ARG A 546 -5.16 -14.16 -10.78
N LEU A 547 -4.06 -14.73 -11.27
CA LEU A 547 -3.66 -14.61 -12.67
C LEU A 547 -4.68 -15.30 -13.59
N LYS A 548 -5.15 -16.50 -13.24
CA LYS A 548 -6.22 -17.20 -13.97
C LYS A 548 -7.52 -16.41 -14.00
N ASP A 549 -7.92 -15.82 -12.87
CA ASP A 549 -9.10 -14.93 -12.81
C ASP A 549 -8.93 -13.77 -13.80
N LEU A 550 -7.76 -13.12 -13.81
CA LEU A 550 -7.45 -11.99 -14.71
C LEU A 550 -7.43 -12.40 -16.19
N PHE A 551 -6.92 -13.60 -16.51
CA PHE A 551 -7.01 -14.15 -17.87
C PHE A 551 -8.45 -14.47 -18.26
N GLY A 552 -9.27 -14.97 -17.33
CA GLY A 552 -10.71 -15.16 -17.55
C GLY A 552 -11.40 -13.83 -17.87
N MET A 553 -11.11 -12.78 -17.11
CA MET A 553 -11.61 -11.43 -17.38
C MET A 553 -11.17 -10.93 -18.76
N THR A 554 -9.88 -11.09 -19.10
CA THR A 554 -9.34 -10.65 -20.39
C THR A 554 -9.95 -11.42 -21.56
N ARG A 555 -10.18 -12.73 -21.41
CA ARG A 555 -10.83 -13.56 -22.42
C ARG A 555 -12.30 -13.18 -22.65
N GLN A 556 -13.03 -12.85 -21.58
CA GLN A 556 -14.46 -12.52 -21.66
C GLN A 556 -14.74 -11.06 -22.03
N LEU A 557 -13.88 -10.13 -21.60
CA LEU A 557 -14.08 -8.69 -21.74
C LEU A 557 -13.16 -8.07 -22.81
N GLY A 558 -12.12 -8.77 -23.25
CA GLY A 558 -11.04 -8.24 -24.08
C GLY A 558 -9.95 -7.55 -23.26
N PHE A 559 -9.11 -6.75 -23.93
CA PHE A 559 -8.08 -5.97 -23.24
C PHE A 559 -8.68 -4.89 -22.33
N PRO A 560 -8.06 -4.59 -21.17
CA PRO A 560 -8.52 -3.52 -20.31
C PRO A 560 -8.40 -2.15 -21.01
N THR A 561 -9.37 -1.27 -20.75
CA THR A 561 -9.42 0.08 -21.32
C THR A 561 -8.42 1.00 -20.65
N PHE A 562 -8.34 0.97 -19.32
CA PHE A 562 -7.42 1.78 -18.53
C PHE A 562 -6.56 0.90 -17.65
N PHE A 563 -5.30 1.29 -17.47
CA PHE A 563 -4.43 0.78 -16.42
C PHE A 563 -4.11 1.91 -15.46
N ILE A 564 -4.74 1.89 -14.29
CA ILE A 564 -4.60 2.91 -13.26
C ILE A 564 -3.64 2.41 -12.20
N THR A 565 -2.74 3.28 -11.77
CA THR A 565 -1.85 3.01 -10.65
C THR A 565 -2.00 4.09 -9.58
N LEU A 566 -2.33 3.69 -8.36
CA LEU A 566 -2.58 4.60 -7.23
C LEU A 566 -1.53 4.38 -6.14
N SER A 567 -0.81 5.43 -5.76
CA SER A 567 0.17 5.38 -4.66
C SER A 567 -0.41 6.00 -3.40
N CYS A 568 -0.22 5.33 -2.25
CA CYS A 568 -0.50 5.91 -0.96
C CYS A 568 0.49 7.05 -0.66
N ALA A 569 -0.03 8.23 -0.30
CA ALA A 569 0.74 9.39 0.16
C ALA A 569 0.40 9.73 1.61
N ASP A 570 0.41 8.68 2.44
CA ASP A 570 0.13 8.67 3.89
C ASP A 570 0.74 9.84 4.66
N LEU A 571 2.00 10.21 4.40
CA LEU A 571 2.69 11.32 5.11
C LEU A 571 2.24 12.72 4.68
N ARG A 572 1.52 12.84 3.55
CA ARG A 572 1.02 14.14 3.05
C ARG A 572 -0.43 14.41 3.46
N TRP A 573 -1.18 13.38 3.80
CA TRP A 573 -2.60 13.49 4.10
C TRP A 573 -2.81 14.00 5.54
N LYS A 574 -3.24 15.25 5.67
CA LYS A 574 -3.43 15.90 6.97
C LYS A 574 -4.46 15.16 7.82
N GLU A 575 -5.56 14.71 7.22
CA GLU A 575 -6.63 13.95 7.89
C GLU A 575 -6.11 12.64 8.50
N PHE A 576 -5.10 12.05 7.86
CA PHE A 576 -4.43 10.83 8.33
C PHE A 576 -3.70 11.15 9.64
N VAL A 577 -2.82 12.17 9.62
CA VAL A 577 -2.03 12.60 10.77
C VAL A 577 -2.93 13.07 11.92
N ASP A 578 -3.95 13.87 11.63
CA ASP A 578 -4.91 14.36 12.62
C ASP A 578 -5.65 13.19 13.32
N THR A 579 -5.96 12.13 12.57
CA THR A 579 -6.59 10.93 13.15
C THR A 579 -5.64 10.17 14.06
N PHE A 580 -4.37 9.99 13.70
CA PHE A 580 -3.37 9.39 14.59
C PHE A 580 -3.27 10.16 15.92
N ILE A 581 -3.31 11.49 15.85
CA ILE A 581 -3.06 12.36 16.99
C ILE A 581 -4.23 12.39 17.96
N ARG A 582 -5.45 12.39 17.42
CA ARG A 582 -6.67 12.17 18.20
C ARG A 582 -6.63 10.81 18.92
N HIS A 583 -6.14 9.77 18.26
CA HIS A 583 -5.98 8.44 18.87
C HIS A 583 -4.87 8.39 19.94
N THR A 584 -3.83 9.23 19.84
CA THR A 584 -2.81 9.36 20.89
C THR A 584 -3.22 10.27 22.05
N GLY A 585 -4.33 11.02 21.92
CA GLY A 585 -4.78 11.99 22.92
C GLY A 585 -3.95 13.28 22.98
N LEU A 586 -3.16 13.56 21.94
CA LEU A 586 -2.36 14.78 21.83
C LEU A 586 -3.14 15.88 21.11
N PRO A 587 -2.89 17.17 21.40
CA PRO A 587 -3.52 18.26 20.67
C PRO A 587 -3.04 18.29 19.21
N VAL A 588 -3.96 18.60 18.29
CA VAL A 588 -3.63 18.76 16.87
C VAL A 588 -2.88 20.08 16.68
N LYS A 589 -1.69 20.00 16.09
CA LYS A 589 -0.80 21.10 15.69
C LYS A 589 -1.08 21.43 14.22
N GLU A 590 -0.77 22.66 13.81
CA GLU A 590 -0.96 23.08 12.42
C GLU A 590 0.01 22.41 11.44
N SER A 591 1.22 22.07 11.90
CA SER A 591 2.26 21.43 11.09
C SER A 591 3.04 20.38 11.88
N TYR A 592 3.57 19.39 11.17
CA TYR A 592 4.35 18.29 11.73
C TYR A 592 5.57 18.03 10.87
N THR A 593 6.70 17.73 11.52
CA THR A 593 7.93 17.33 10.85
C THR A 593 7.77 15.95 10.20
N PHE A 594 8.63 15.64 9.23
CA PHE A 594 8.63 14.32 8.58
C PHE A 594 8.86 13.17 9.58
N GLU A 595 9.70 13.39 10.59
CA GLU A 595 10.03 12.41 11.62
C GLU A 595 8.85 12.15 12.56
N GLU A 596 8.17 13.20 13.04
CA GLU A 596 6.94 13.06 13.85
C GLU A 596 5.86 12.28 13.10
N LYS A 597 5.61 12.61 11.83
CA LYS A 597 4.63 11.91 11.00
C LYS A 597 4.97 10.43 10.82
N THR A 598 6.25 10.13 10.60
CA THR A 598 6.72 8.75 10.43
C THR A 598 6.60 7.96 11.74
N LYS A 599 6.90 8.59 12.88
CA LYS A 599 6.73 8.00 14.21
C LYS A 599 5.27 7.65 14.48
N LEU A 600 4.34 8.56 14.16
CA LEU A 600 2.90 8.33 14.31
C LEU A 600 2.40 7.17 13.43
N LEU A 601 2.81 7.14 12.15
CA LEU A 601 2.44 6.06 11.23
C LEU A 601 2.89 4.68 11.75
N ARG A 602 4.11 4.61 12.32
CA ARG A 602 4.67 3.38 12.90
C ARG A 602 4.04 3.00 14.23
N ALA A 603 3.53 3.97 14.99
CA ALA A 603 2.92 3.71 16.29
C ALA A 603 1.65 2.87 16.16
N ASN A 604 0.95 2.92 15.03
CA ASN A 604 -0.22 2.07 14.76
C ASN A 604 -0.36 1.75 13.26
N PRO A 605 0.40 0.76 12.74
CA PRO A 605 0.32 0.35 11.34
C PRO A 605 -1.06 -0.19 10.94
N VAL A 606 -1.82 -0.75 11.88
CA VAL A 606 -3.18 -1.24 11.63
C VAL A 606 -4.12 -0.08 11.27
N LEU A 607 -4.04 1.02 12.02
CA LEU A 607 -4.83 2.22 11.74
C LEU A 607 -4.49 2.79 10.35
N ALA A 608 -3.20 2.84 10.00
CA ALA A 608 -2.76 3.26 8.67
C ALA A 608 -3.41 2.42 7.56
N ALA A 609 -3.35 1.08 7.69
CA ALA A 609 -3.94 0.16 6.72
C ALA A 609 -5.46 0.35 6.59
N ARG A 610 -6.16 0.55 7.71
CA ARG A 610 -7.63 0.76 7.74
C ARG A 610 -8.03 2.06 7.06
N LEU A 611 -7.32 3.15 7.32
CA LEU A 611 -7.60 4.45 6.72
C LEU A 611 -7.32 4.41 5.21
N PHE A 612 -6.24 3.74 4.78
CA PHE A 612 -5.98 3.50 3.35
C PHE A 612 -7.10 2.69 2.69
N GLU A 613 -7.51 1.57 3.28
CA GLU A 613 -8.60 0.73 2.76
C GLU A 613 -9.91 1.52 2.63
N ARG A 614 -10.23 2.33 3.65
CA ARG A 614 -11.41 3.21 3.66
C ARG A 614 -11.36 4.23 2.52
N ARG A 615 -10.22 4.89 2.32
CA ARG A 615 -10.03 5.86 1.25
C ARG A 615 -10.12 5.20 -0.13
N PHE A 616 -9.41 4.09 -0.33
CA PHE A 616 -9.40 3.35 -1.59
C PHE A 616 -10.82 2.88 -1.95
N THR A 617 -11.53 2.25 -1.03
CA THR A 617 -12.89 1.75 -1.25
C THR A 617 -13.87 2.88 -1.56
N SER A 618 -13.75 4.01 -0.86
CA SER A 618 -14.61 5.17 -1.09
C SER A 618 -14.33 5.83 -2.44
N PHE A 619 -13.06 5.91 -2.84
CA PHE A 619 -12.66 6.39 -4.17
C PHE A 619 -13.25 5.49 -5.26
N MET A 620 -13.11 4.17 -5.12
CA MET A 620 -13.69 3.20 -6.06
C MET A 620 -15.21 3.32 -6.15
N ASN A 621 -15.90 3.43 -5.02
CA ASN A 621 -17.35 3.44 -5.00
C ASN A 621 -17.97 4.77 -5.45
N LEU A 622 -17.29 5.91 -5.27
CA LEU A 622 -17.83 7.23 -5.61
C LEU A 622 -17.42 7.69 -7.01
N PHE A 623 -16.15 7.50 -7.40
CA PHE A 623 -15.61 8.06 -8.64
C PHE A 623 -15.50 7.05 -9.78
N ILE A 624 -15.11 5.80 -9.47
CA ILE A 624 -14.92 4.77 -10.49
C ILE A 624 -16.24 4.06 -10.81
N LYS A 625 -17.00 3.67 -9.78
CA LYS A 625 -18.26 2.94 -9.92
C LYS A 625 -19.51 3.78 -9.68
N GLY A 626 -19.38 4.90 -8.95
CA GLY A 626 -20.50 5.64 -8.34
C GLY A 626 -21.26 6.59 -9.23
N GLY A 627 -21.30 6.34 -10.55
CA GLY A 627 -22.01 7.19 -11.51
C GLY A 627 -21.31 8.51 -11.87
N ALA A 628 -20.31 8.95 -11.09
CA ALA A 628 -19.45 10.08 -11.50
C ALA A 628 -18.54 9.74 -12.68
N TRP A 629 -18.45 8.46 -13.07
CA TRP A 629 -17.84 7.93 -14.29
C TRP A 629 -16.59 8.69 -14.76
N CYS A 630 -15.64 8.91 -13.85
CA CYS A 630 -14.41 9.66 -14.15
C CYS A 630 -13.57 8.98 -15.25
N VAL A 631 -13.83 7.70 -15.51
CA VAL A 631 -13.21 6.90 -16.58
C VAL A 631 -14.26 6.26 -17.49
N GLY A 632 -15.50 6.75 -17.47
CA GLY A 632 -16.65 6.15 -18.16
C GLY A 632 -17.38 5.09 -17.34
N ASN A 633 -18.35 4.42 -17.97
CA ASN A 633 -19.13 3.37 -17.30
C ASN A 633 -18.29 2.09 -17.16
N VAL A 634 -17.89 1.77 -15.93
CA VAL A 634 -17.01 0.62 -15.66
C VAL A 634 -17.82 -0.68 -15.68
N LYS A 635 -17.47 -1.57 -16.61
CA LYS A 635 -18.04 -2.92 -16.71
C LYS A 635 -17.45 -3.86 -15.66
N ASP A 636 -16.13 -3.87 -15.54
CA ASP A 636 -15.41 -4.64 -14.52
C ASP A 636 -14.03 -4.05 -14.24
N TRP A 637 -13.40 -4.49 -13.15
CA TRP A 637 -12.11 -3.98 -12.68
C TRP A 637 -11.39 -5.06 -11.86
N PHE A 638 -10.07 -5.02 -11.90
CA PHE A 638 -9.22 -5.82 -11.03
C PHE A 638 -8.24 -4.91 -10.31
N ALA A 639 -7.81 -5.28 -9.11
CA ALA A 639 -6.80 -4.53 -8.37
C ALA A 639 -5.83 -5.46 -7.67
N ARG A 640 -4.53 -5.20 -7.85
CA ARG A 640 -3.45 -5.77 -7.05
C ARG A 640 -2.88 -4.67 -6.16
N ILE A 641 -2.89 -4.90 -4.85
CA ILE A 641 -2.24 -4.00 -3.88
C ILE A 641 -0.89 -4.61 -3.51
N GLU A 642 0.17 -3.87 -3.73
CA GLU A 642 1.54 -4.19 -3.38
C GLU A 642 2.06 -3.19 -2.35
N MET A 643 2.80 -3.66 -1.36
CA MET A 643 3.54 -2.78 -0.45
C MET A 643 4.89 -2.46 -1.09
N GLN A 644 5.13 -1.19 -1.43
CA GLN A 644 6.40 -0.80 -2.03
C GLN A 644 7.54 -0.94 -1.00
N LEU A 645 8.80 -0.84 -1.44
CA LEU A 645 9.99 -0.93 -0.57
C LEU A 645 9.99 0.05 0.62
N ARG A 646 9.19 1.13 0.55
CA ARG A 646 8.95 2.10 1.63
C ARG A 646 7.84 1.68 2.62
N GLY A 647 7.20 0.54 2.38
CA GLY A 647 6.10 -0.06 3.14
C GLY A 647 4.69 0.53 2.87
N SER A 648 4.60 1.68 2.18
CA SER A 648 3.29 2.25 1.79
C SER A 648 2.58 1.43 0.70
N PRO A 649 1.24 1.27 0.77
CA PRO A 649 0.45 0.57 -0.24
C PRO A 649 0.47 1.24 -1.62
N HIS A 650 0.45 0.41 -2.65
CA HIS A 650 0.39 0.80 -4.05
C HIS A 650 -0.55 -0.12 -4.81
N SER A 651 -1.52 0.45 -5.52
CA SER A 651 -2.52 -0.32 -6.25
C SER A 651 -2.27 -0.26 -7.75
N HIS A 652 -2.26 -1.42 -8.41
CA HIS A 652 -2.24 -1.59 -9.85
C HIS A 652 -3.59 -2.14 -10.32
N MET A 653 -4.23 -1.44 -11.25
CA MET A 653 -5.63 -1.67 -11.58
C MET A 653 -5.92 -1.61 -13.08
N PRO A 654 -6.12 -2.75 -13.76
CA PRO A 654 -6.79 -2.77 -15.05
C PRO A 654 -8.31 -2.59 -14.88
N ILE A 655 -8.90 -1.74 -15.72
CA ILE A 655 -10.33 -1.39 -15.72
C ILE A 655 -10.91 -1.54 -17.13
N TRP A 656 -12.08 -2.17 -17.23
CA TRP A 656 -12.83 -2.33 -18.48
C TRP A 656 -14.02 -1.38 -18.50
N VAL A 657 -14.12 -0.60 -19.56
CA VAL A 657 -15.16 0.43 -19.72
C VAL A 657 -16.07 0.05 -20.88
N GLU A 658 -17.37 0.22 -20.66
CA GLU A 658 -18.38 -0.06 -21.68
C GLU A 658 -18.31 0.96 -22.82
N GLY A 659 -18.43 0.47 -24.06
CA GLY A 659 -18.42 1.33 -25.26
C GLY A 659 -17.07 1.99 -25.57
N ALA A 660 -15.97 1.56 -24.93
CA ALA A 660 -14.65 2.08 -25.25
C ALA A 660 -14.22 1.67 -26.67
N PRO A 661 -13.71 2.60 -27.50
CA PRO A 661 -13.28 2.31 -28.86
C PRO A 661 -12.06 1.38 -28.85
N LYS A 662 -12.02 0.44 -29.80
CA LYS A 662 -11.00 -0.61 -29.86
C LYS A 662 -9.96 -0.30 -30.93
N TYR A 663 -8.70 -0.40 -30.54
CA TYR A 663 -7.57 -0.32 -31.46
C TYR A 663 -7.20 -1.73 -31.95
N ASN A 664 -7.30 -1.98 -33.25
CA ASN A 664 -7.01 -3.27 -33.88
C ASN A 664 -5.69 -3.24 -34.68
N GLY A 665 -4.74 -2.40 -34.26
CA GLY A 665 -3.46 -2.25 -34.95
C GLY A 665 -3.50 -1.29 -36.15
N PRO A 666 -2.50 -1.35 -37.05
CA PRO A 666 -2.36 -0.41 -38.17
C PRO A 666 -3.51 -0.40 -39.17
N GLN A 667 -4.32 -1.45 -39.17
CA GLN A 667 -5.50 -1.58 -40.05
C GLN A 667 -6.75 -0.91 -39.48
N THR A 668 -6.64 -0.22 -38.34
CA THR A 668 -7.77 0.48 -37.73
C THR A 668 -8.18 1.68 -38.59
N ASP A 669 -9.47 1.75 -38.96
CA ASP A 669 -10.02 2.84 -39.75
C ASP A 669 -9.73 4.21 -39.14
N GLU A 670 -9.51 5.22 -39.99
CA GLU A 670 -9.17 6.57 -39.54
C GLU A 670 -10.27 7.19 -38.66
N LYS A 671 -11.55 6.88 -38.94
CA LYS A 671 -12.67 7.31 -38.11
C LYS A 671 -12.58 6.74 -36.70
N THR A 672 -12.24 5.46 -36.57
CA THR A 672 -12.07 4.79 -35.28
C THR A 672 -10.85 5.34 -34.53
N ARG A 673 -9.76 5.65 -35.24
CA ARG A 673 -8.60 6.35 -34.65
C ARG A 673 -8.96 7.70 -34.09
N GLU A 674 -9.74 8.51 -34.82
CA GLU A 674 -10.24 9.79 -34.31
C GLU A 674 -11.14 9.62 -33.09
N GLU A 675 -12.00 8.59 -33.08
CA GLU A 675 -12.84 8.27 -31.93
C GLU A 675 -12.02 7.87 -30.71
N ILE A 676 -10.94 7.08 -30.88
CA ILE A 676 -9.99 6.75 -29.81
C ILE A 676 -9.34 8.02 -29.26
N VAL A 677 -8.84 8.92 -30.13
CA VAL A 677 -8.22 10.18 -29.71
C VAL A 677 -9.22 11.03 -28.91
N LYS A 678 -10.45 11.19 -29.41
CA LYS A 678 -11.52 11.92 -28.71
C LYS A 678 -11.87 11.28 -27.37
N PHE A 679 -11.89 9.94 -27.30
CA PHE A 679 -12.13 9.21 -26.07
C PHE A 679 -11.00 9.44 -25.03
N CYS A 680 -9.74 9.38 -25.45
CA CYS A 680 -8.60 9.69 -24.59
C CYS A 680 -8.64 11.13 -24.08
N ASP A 681 -8.85 12.11 -24.97
CA ASP A 681 -8.91 13.54 -24.61
C ASP A 681 -10.09 13.87 -23.68
N LYS A 682 -11.13 13.04 -23.66
CA LYS A 682 -12.27 13.20 -22.74
C LYS A 682 -11.91 12.90 -21.29
N TYR A 683 -11.06 11.88 -21.04
CA TYR A 683 -10.78 11.39 -19.68
C TYR A 683 -9.35 11.68 -19.20
N ILE A 684 -8.41 11.91 -20.12
CA ILE A 684 -7.00 12.14 -19.83
C ILE A 684 -6.62 13.53 -20.29
N THR A 685 -5.97 14.30 -19.42
CA THR A 685 -5.46 15.62 -19.75
C THR A 685 -4.06 15.82 -19.16
N THR A 686 -3.22 16.54 -19.88
CA THR A 686 -1.92 17.04 -19.40
C THR A 686 -1.96 18.54 -19.16
N ARG A 687 -3.16 19.12 -18.96
CA ARG A 687 -3.32 20.55 -18.67
C ARG A 687 -2.65 20.87 -17.33
N PHE A 688 -1.77 21.86 -17.37
CA PHE A 688 -1.16 22.45 -16.19
C PHE A 688 -1.79 23.84 -15.98
N PRO A 689 -2.79 23.99 -15.08
CA PRO A 689 -3.47 25.27 -14.88
C PRO A 689 -2.53 26.33 -14.27
N SER A 690 -2.82 27.61 -14.51
CA SER A 690 -2.14 28.68 -13.77
C SER A 690 -2.65 28.76 -12.33
N LEU A 691 -1.89 29.42 -11.45
CA LEU A 691 -2.30 29.65 -10.07
C LEU A 691 -3.63 30.40 -9.96
N ASP A 692 -3.90 31.33 -10.89
CA ASP A 692 -5.15 32.10 -10.92
C ASP A 692 -6.36 31.29 -11.40
N GLU A 693 -6.14 30.23 -12.19
CA GLU A 693 -7.21 29.37 -12.71
C GLU A 693 -7.61 28.30 -11.68
N ASP A 694 -6.62 27.59 -11.13
CA ASP A 694 -6.82 26.53 -10.15
C ASP A 694 -5.51 26.28 -9.37
N ALA A 695 -5.37 27.00 -8.25
CA ALA A 695 -4.20 26.90 -7.39
C ALA A 695 -4.02 25.50 -6.78
N GLU A 696 -5.12 24.81 -6.44
CA GLU A 696 -5.07 23.49 -5.80
C GLU A 696 -4.55 22.42 -6.78
N LEU A 697 -5.10 22.40 -8.00
CA LEU A 697 -4.66 21.48 -9.05
C LEU A 697 -3.25 21.82 -9.52
N HIS A 698 -2.90 23.11 -9.65
CA HIS A 698 -1.54 23.54 -9.98
C HIS A 698 -0.51 22.99 -8.99
N ASN A 699 -0.74 23.21 -7.68
CA ASN A 699 0.17 22.76 -6.63
C ASN A 699 0.26 21.23 -6.61
N SER A 700 -0.87 20.53 -6.75
CA SER A 700 -0.90 19.06 -6.82
C SER A 700 -0.07 18.52 -7.99
N ILE A 701 -0.25 19.05 -9.20
CA ILE A 701 0.51 18.59 -10.38
C ILE A 701 2.00 18.87 -10.20
N LYS A 702 2.35 20.09 -9.78
CA LYS A 702 3.74 20.50 -9.53
C LYS A 702 4.44 19.65 -8.49
N GLU A 703 3.72 19.16 -7.49
CA GLU A 703 4.30 18.38 -6.40
C GLU A 703 4.39 16.88 -6.68
N VAL A 704 3.41 16.29 -7.38
CA VAL A 704 3.28 14.82 -7.48
C VAL A 704 3.18 14.28 -8.90
N GLN A 705 3.00 15.12 -9.92
CA GLN A 705 2.88 14.68 -11.33
C GLN A 705 3.96 15.25 -12.25
N THR A 706 4.93 16.00 -11.74
CA THR A 706 6.11 16.40 -12.49
C THR A 706 7.27 15.44 -12.26
N HIS A 707 7.93 15.04 -13.33
CA HIS A 707 9.22 14.34 -13.23
C HIS A 707 10.25 15.27 -12.56
N SER A 708 10.86 14.80 -11.48
CA SER A 708 11.81 15.60 -10.71
C SER A 708 13.00 16.03 -11.56
N ARG A 709 13.33 17.33 -11.52
CA ARG A 709 14.57 17.87 -12.10
C ARG A 709 15.81 17.31 -11.41
N ASN A 710 15.65 16.94 -10.15
CA ASN A 710 16.66 16.22 -9.37
C ASN A 710 16.44 14.73 -9.61
N HIS A 711 17.06 14.22 -10.67
CA HIS A 711 16.93 12.83 -11.10
C HIS A 711 17.40 11.87 -9.97
N SER A 712 16.61 10.84 -9.66
CA SER A 712 17.01 9.84 -8.67
C SER A 712 18.11 8.92 -9.22
N LYS A 713 18.86 8.24 -8.34
CA LYS A 713 19.86 7.21 -8.72
C LYS A 713 19.29 6.11 -9.62
N ARG A 714 17.97 5.90 -9.62
CA ARG A 714 17.29 4.92 -10.48
C ARG A 714 16.97 5.46 -11.88
N CYS A 715 16.87 6.78 -12.01
CA CYS A 715 16.68 7.47 -13.29
C CYS A 715 18.02 7.84 -13.94
N LEU A 716 19.13 7.91 -13.18
CA LEU A 716 20.49 8.04 -13.70
C LEU A 716 21.21 6.68 -13.62
N LYS A 717 21.32 5.96 -14.74
CA LYS A 717 22.14 4.73 -14.81
C LYS A 717 23.48 5.07 -15.48
N ASN A 718 24.60 4.65 -14.88
CA ASN A 718 25.97 4.81 -15.39
C ASN A 718 26.49 6.26 -15.53
N HIS A 719 26.32 7.12 -14.52
CA HIS A 719 26.88 8.49 -14.48
C HIS A 719 26.49 9.42 -15.65
N LYS A 720 25.51 9.04 -16.48
CA LYS A 720 25.00 9.89 -17.57
C LYS A 720 24.15 11.02 -17.02
N THR A 721 24.24 12.20 -17.63
CA THR A 721 23.41 13.39 -17.38
C THR A 721 21.96 13.24 -17.88
N LEU A 722 21.67 12.19 -18.66
CA LEU A 722 20.37 11.93 -19.29
C LEU A 722 19.54 10.93 -18.49
N CYS A 723 18.24 11.18 -18.31
CA CYS A 723 17.36 10.22 -17.64
C CYS A 723 17.11 8.98 -18.51
N VAL A 724 17.22 7.80 -17.91
CA VAL A 724 16.94 6.49 -18.54
C VAL A 724 15.52 6.39 -19.10
N PHE A 725 14.57 7.17 -18.57
CA PHE A 725 13.17 7.20 -19.03
C PHE A 725 12.91 8.20 -20.18
N GLY A 726 13.94 8.93 -20.63
CA GLY A 726 13.85 9.90 -21.72
C GLY A 726 13.05 11.15 -21.35
N PHE A 727 13.20 11.66 -20.12
CA PHE A 727 12.61 12.94 -19.69
C PHE A 727 13.66 14.07 -19.76
N PRO A 728 13.27 15.29 -20.20
CA PRO A 728 11.93 15.65 -20.68
C PRO A 728 11.60 14.98 -22.02
N ARG A 729 10.32 14.64 -22.22
CA ARG A 729 9.84 14.10 -23.49
C ARG A 729 9.46 15.25 -24.42
N ALA A 730 9.61 15.06 -25.72
CA ALA A 730 9.15 16.01 -26.72
C ALA A 730 7.66 16.37 -26.53
N VAL A 731 7.36 17.66 -26.59
CA VAL A 731 6.00 18.18 -26.34
C VAL A 731 5.14 17.97 -27.59
N SER A 732 3.96 17.37 -27.42
CA SER A 732 2.93 17.32 -28.47
C SER A 732 1.80 18.29 -28.16
N ARG A 733 1.26 18.94 -29.20
CA ARG A 733 0.08 19.83 -29.09
C ARG A 733 -1.25 19.12 -29.24
N ARG A 734 -1.25 17.86 -29.69
CA ARG A 734 -2.44 17.03 -29.90
C ARG A 734 -2.18 15.59 -29.46
N THR A 735 -3.23 14.90 -29.07
CA THR A 735 -3.17 13.44 -28.88
C THR A 735 -3.18 12.76 -30.25
N PHE A 736 -2.33 11.76 -30.42
CA PHE A 736 -2.25 10.94 -31.64
C PHE A 736 -1.76 9.54 -31.27
N ILE A 737 -2.02 8.58 -32.14
CA ILE A 737 -1.58 7.19 -31.97
C ILE A 737 -0.21 7.07 -32.63
N CYS A 738 0.79 6.61 -31.87
CA CYS A 738 2.10 6.26 -32.39
C CYS A 738 2.13 4.78 -32.75
N GLU A 739 2.49 4.47 -33.99
CA GLU A 739 2.77 3.09 -34.41
C GLU A 739 4.28 2.86 -34.41
N PRO A 740 4.75 1.67 -33.99
CA PRO A 740 6.16 1.34 -34.08
C PRO A 740 6.59 1.40 -35.56
N ILE A 741 7.67 2.13 -35.82
CA ILE A 741 8.30 2.15 -37.14
C ILE A 741 8.84 0.74 -37.37
N LYS A 742 8.35 0.06 -38.43
CA LYS A 742 8.99 -1.16 -38.91
C LYS A 742 10.35 -0.76 -39.45
N VAL A 743 11.39 -1.44 -39.00
CA VAL A 743 12.77 -1.16 -39.41
C VAL A 743 13.18 -2.35 -40.24
N ASP A 744 12.77 -2.34 -41.50
CA ASP A 744 12.96 -3.47 -42.39
C ASP A 744 14.31 -3.32 -43.14
N ASN A 745 14.79 -2.08 -43.32
CA ASN A 745 16.01 -1.76 -44.07
C ASN A 745 17.03 -0.89 -43.28
N ASP A 746 18.29 -0.92 -43.68
CA ASP A 746 19.38 -0.16 -43.02
C ASP A 746 19.24 1.37 -43.13
N GLU A 747 18.58 1.88 -44.18
CA GLU A 747 18.20 3.29 -44.29
C GLU A 747 17.21 3.71 -43.20
N GLU A 748 16.25 2.86 -42.86
CA GLU A 748 15.29 3.12 -41.79
C GLU A 748 15.96 3.06 -40.41
N LYS A 749 16.96 2.18 -40.23
CA LYS A 749 17.82 2.19 -39.03
C LYS A 749 18.56 3.52 -38.89
N GLN A 750 19.16 4.02 -39.96
CA GLN A 750 19.85 5.31 -39.96
C GLN A 750 18.89 6.47 -39.70
N ARG A 751 17.69 6.44 -40.28
CA ARG A 751 16.65 7.44 -40.02
C ARG A 751 16.20 7.42 -38.55
N CYS A 752 15.99 6.24 -37.98
CA CYS A 752 15.65 6.10 -36.56
C CYS A 752 16.79 6.57 -35.65
N LYS A 753 18.06 6.35 -36.05
CA LYS A 753 19.24 6.84 -35.33
C LYS A 753 19.31 8.38 -35.35
N LYS A 754 19.14 9.01 -36.52
CA LYS A 754 19.06 10.47 -36.65
C LYS A 754 17.90 11.08 -35.85
N ILE A 755 16.71 10.45 -35.87
CA ILE A 755 15.56 10.91 -35.08
C ILE A 755 15.87 10.81 -33.58
N LYS A 756 16.52 9.73 -33.13
CA LYS A 756 16.95 9.60 -31.73
C LYS A 756 17.96 10.69 -31.35
N GLU A 757 18.94 10.97 -32.20
CA GLU A 757 19.95 12.01 -31.99
C GLU A 757 19.29 13.40 -31.84
N ILE A 758 18.39 13.77 -32.75
CA ILE A 758 17.61 15.02 -32.69
C ILE A 758 16.76 15.10 -31.41
N LEU A 759 16.12 14.00 -31.00
CA LEU A 759 15.32 13.97 -29.79
C LEU A 759 16.15 14.03 -28.49
N THR A 760 17.44 13.71 -28.54
CA THR A 760 18.37 13.89 -27.40
C THR A 760 19.02 15.26 -27.34
N GLU A 761 19.07 16.01 -28.44
CA GLU A 761 19.59 17.38 -28.49
C GLU A 761 18.55 18.44 -28.08
N MET A 762 17.25 18.11 -28.17
CA MET A 762 16.12 18.93 -27.71
C MET A 762 15.85 18.76 -26.21
#